data_AF-A0A942J1K6-F1
#
_entry.id   AF-A0A942J1K6-F1
#
_cell.length_a   1.000
_cell.length_b   1.000
_cell.length_c   1.000
_cell.angle_alpha   90.00
_cell.angle_beta   90.00
_cell.angle_gamma   90.00
#
_symmetry.space_group_name_H-M   'P 1'
#
loop_
_entity.id
_entity.type
_entity.pdbx_description
1 polymer ?
#
loop_
_entity_poly.entity_id
_entity_poly.type
_entity_poly.pdbx_seq_one_letter_code
_entity_poly.pdbx_strand_id
1 'polypeptide(L)'
;MYKEATKYLKQMFGEGAEFRSGQWEAIDLALHNRKALIVQQTGWGKSIIYFIATKILRGAGKGPTILISPLLSLVRNQIESASKLGIVAESINSQNVEEWESVKSKLREDTCDILLISPEQLGNRERLTELLSYLSKGIGLFVVDEAHCISDWGHDFRPDYRRIINIIKTLPPNVPVIATTATANQRVVEDISHQLGDIDVSRGPLVRESLRLQTIRLNDQAERMAWLADNVPKMSGVGITYCLTVSDCNKVSKWLQENGIDARAYTGKLETEERKTLESLFMNNKLKCLVATVAFGMGYDKADIGFVIHYQRPGNVVSYYQQIGRAGRRLDNAFAILLNGVEDDDIQEYFIKTAFPTETEMSDVVSAIEKSTSGLKQNQILRLINIRLNRLEKCIKFLEIENIISKDKDSRYFRTVNLWTPDIGKSETVIRHRYEELAEMQEFVELKSCYMKFIAQKLDDPYAKECGKCSICIGENFFTTDINAKLALKAVKFLKGEHIEIERRKQWPAGIMGETQKKISADEQLQDGRALCAFGDAGWGKFIHDDKYVNSYFREELVDASVELFLEWMPDTITEMCIAYVPSLRKPELVRSFAHRLADKLRIPCLDIIEKTKTTRPQKELENSAYQCQNAFDGFAVTSDSLSCNIILIDDMVDSKWTLTVCGYMLKKKGAGLIYPYAIASTAGMRGAE
;
A
#
# COMPACT_ATOMS: atom_id res chain seq x y z
N MET A 1 1.96 39.37 21.47
CA MET A 1 1.80 38.06 20.80
C MET A 1 2.09 38.14 19.30
N TYR A 2 1.39 38.93 18.47
CA TYR A 2 1.66 39.03 17.02
C TYR A 2 3.12 39.31 16.64
N LYS A 3 3.73 40.35 17.24
CA LYS A 3 5.15 40.70 16.99
C LYS A 3 6.11 39.56 17.34
N GLU A 4 5.81 38.82 18.40
CA GLU A 4 6.62 37.69 18.86
C GLU A 4 6.47 36.49 17.91
N ALA A 5 5.24 36.17 17.50
CA ALA A 5 4.97 35.15 16.50
C ALA A 5 5.67 35.47 15.16
N THR A 6 5.67 36.73 14.75
CA THR A 6 6.37 37.21 13.54
C THR A 6 7.89 37.00 13.65
N LYS A 7 8.48 37.22 14.83
CA LYS A 7 9.90 36.96 15.08
C LYS A 7 10.23 35.47 14.87
N TYR A 8 9.42 34.56 15.40
CA TYR A 8 9.64 33.12 15.21
C TYR A 8 9.42 32.69 13.75
N LEU A 9 8.45 33.27 13.05
CA LEU A 9 8.26 33.03 11.62
C LEU A 9 9.52 33.40 10.82
N LYS A 10 10.07 34.60 11.09
CA LYS A 10 11.30 35.09 10.47
C LYS A 10 12.52 34.24 10.82
N GLN A 11 12.59 33.72 12.05
CA GLN A 11 13.64 32.79 12.44
C GLN A 11 13.61 31.50 11.59
N MET A 12 12.43 31.00 11.20
CA MET A 12 12.32 29.79 10.38
C MET A 12 12.58 30.00 8.88
N PHE A 13 12.12 31.13 8.33
CA PHE A 13 12.07 31.33 6.88
C PHE A 13 12.88 32.54 6.38
N GLY A 14 13.50 33.31 7.27
CA GLY A 14 14.28 34.51 6.96
C GLY A 14 13.53 35.81 7.21
N GLU A 15 14.24 36.94 7.15
CA GLU A 15 13.73 38.27 7.53
C GLU A 15 12.55 38.79 6.69
N GLY A 16 12.42 38.30 5.45
CA GLY A 16 11.32 38.65 4.55
C GLY A 16 10.06 37.78 4.71
N ALA A 17 10.02 36.89 5.70
CA ALA A 17 8.89 36.00 5.88
C ALA A 17 7.67 36.72 6.48
N GLU A 18 6.51 36.56 5.84
CA GLU A 18 5.22 37.09 6.29
C GLU A 18 4.21 35.97 6.48
N PHE A 19 3.28 36.16 7.41
CA PHE A 19 2.19 35.22 7.61
C PHE A 19 1.29 35.19 6.38
N ARG A 20 0.97 33.98 5.94
CA ARG A 20 -0.07 33.78 4.94
C ARG A 20 -1.44 34.03 5.57
N SER A 21 -2.41 34.40 4.75
CA SER A 21 -3.80 34.59 5.17
C SER A 21 -4.31 33.41 6.01
N GLY A 22 -4.84 33.69 7.19
CA GLY A 22 -5.38 32.69 8.12
C GLY A 22 -4.38 32.06 9.10
N GLN A 23 -3.06 32.23 8.90
CA GLN A 23 -2.06 31.60 9.77
C GLN A 23 -2.01 32.23 11.16
N TRP A 24 -2.07 33.57 11.22
CA TRP A 24 -2.05 34.28 12.49
C TRP A 24 -3.32 33.97 13.30
N GLU A 25 -4.47 34.00 12.66
CA GLU A 25 -5.77 33.70 13.27
C GLU A 25 -5.79 32.30 13.88
N ALA A 26 -5.21 31.31 13.19
CA ALA A 26 -5.07 29.95 13.71
C ALA A 26 -4.14 29.86 14.93
N ILE A 27 -3.02 30.62 14.94
CA ILE A 27 -2.14 30.71 16.11
C ILE A 27 -2.88 31.38 17.27
N ASP A 28 -3.59 32.48 16.99
CA ASP A 28 -4.32 33.27 17.98
C ASP A 28 -5.41 32.45 18.69
N LEU A 29 -6.12 31.58 17.97
CA LEU A 29 -7.07 30.62 18.56
C LEU A 29 -6.41 29.71 19.59
N ALA A 30 -5.24 29.14 19.27
CA ALA A 30 -4.49 28.28 20.20
C ALA A 30 -4.03 29.05 21.44
N LEU A 31 -3.59 30.30 21.27
CA LEU A 31 -3.12 31.16 22.35
C LEU A 31 -4.25 31.57 23.31
N HIS A 32 -5.50 31.64 22.83
CA HIS A 32 -6.69 31.94 23.61
C HIS A 32 -7.44 30.70 24.12
N ASN A 33 -6.77 29.55 24.23
CA ASN A 33 -7.33 28.29 24.73
C ASN A 33 -8.56 27.78 23.93
N ARG A 34 -8.68 28.15 22.66
CA ARG A 34 -9.77 27.66 21.80
C ARG A 34 -9.42 26.31 21.19
N LYS A 35 -10.47 25.62 20.73
CA LYS A 35 -10.36 24.43 19.90
C LYS A 35 -10.63 24.82 18.47
N ALA A 36 -9.79 24.43 17.53
CA ALA A 36 -9.98 24.79 16.13
C ALA A 36 -9.66 23.65 15.16
N LEU A 37 -10.41 23.59 14.08
CA LEU A 37 -10.14 22.77 12.90
C LEU A 37 -9.67 23.65 11.74
N ILE A 38 -8.45 23.42 11.29
CA ILE A 38 -7.80 24.19 10.23
C ILE A 38 -7.76 23.35 8.95
N VAL A 39 -8.63 23.70 7.99
CA VAL A 39 -8.75 23.05 6.68
C VAL A 39 -8.09 23.93 5.62
N GLN A 40 -6.87 23.58 5.25
CA GLN A 40 -6.02 24.41 4.38
C GLN A 40 -5.21 23.56 3.40
N GLN A 41 -4.99 24.06 2.18
CA GLN A 41 -4.27 23.34 1.12
C GLN A 41 -2.91 22.76 1.55
N THR A 42 -2.45 21.72 0.86
CA THR A 42 -1.08 21.20 1.03
C THR A 42 -0.07 22.31 0.74
N GLY A 43 1.03 22.33 1.48
CA GLY A 43 2.05 23.38 1.34
C GLY A 43 1.66 24.75 1.92
N TRP A 44 0.44 24.95 2.47
CA TRP A 44 0.05 26.20 3.15
C TRP A 44 0.91 26.51 4.39
N GLY A 45 1.51 25.48 5.00
CA GLY A 45 2.35 25.61 6.18
C GLY A 45 1.60 25.32 7.48
N LYS A 46 0.71 24.31 7.51
CA LYS A 46 -0.07 23.96 8.71
C LYS A 46 0.80 23.73 9.95
N SER A 47 2.00 23.18 9.77
CA SER A 47 2.94 22.90 10.86
C SER A 47 3.51 24.13 11.55
N ILE A 48 3.66 25.25 10.85
CA ILE A 48 4.20 26.47 11.45
C ILE A 48 3.33 27.00 12.58
N ILE A 49 2.01 26.78 12.49
CA ILE A 49 1.04 27.28 13.46
C ILE A 49 1.30 26.67 14.82
N TYR A 50 1.31 25.33 14.88
CA TYR A 50 1.48 24.66 16.16
C TYR A 50 2.91 24.83 16.69
N PHE A 51 3.94 24.91 15.85
CA PHE A 51 5.30 25.19 16.35
C PHE A 51 5.44 26.58 16.99
N ILE A 52 4.91 27.62 16.34
CA ILE A 52 4.94 28.98 16.89
C ILE A 52 4.07 29.06 18.16
N ALA A 53 2.88 28.46 18.15
CA ALA A 53 2.00 28.40 19.31
C ALA A 53 2.69 27.69 20.48
N THR A 54 3.32 26.53 20.26
CA THR A 54 4.11 25.82 21.27
C THR A 54 5.19 26.72 21.85
N LYS A 55 6.00 27.39 21.02
CA LYS A 55 7.10 28.24 21.50
C LYS A 55 6.61 29.35 22.44
N ILE A 56 5.52 30.02 22.07
CA ILE A 56 4.92 31.09 22.88
C ILE A 56 4.34 30.52 24.18
N LEU A 57 3.60 29.41 24.12
CA LEU A 57 2.98 28.79 25.29
C LEU A 57 4.02 28.27 26.28
N ARG A 58 5.12 27.68 25.80
CA ARG A 58 6.26 27.25 26.60
C ARG A 58 6.97 28.43 27.25
N GLY A 59 7.18 29.51 26.49
CA GLY A 59 7.71 30.77 27.02
C GLY A 59 6.83 31.40 28.11
N ALA A 60 5.52 31.20 28.04
CA ALA A 60 4.55 31.60 29.08
C ALA A 60 4.46 30.60 30.26
N GLY A 61 5.31 29.58 30.31
CA GLY A 61 5.38 28.62 31.40
C GLY A 61 4.36 27.47 31.33
N LYS A 62 3.66 27.28 30.20
CA LYS A 62 2.79 26.10 30.01
C LYS A 62 3.61 24.83 29.78
N GLY A 63 2.98 23.68 30.00
CA GLY A 63 3.57 22.38 29.71
C GLY A 63 3.79 22.10 28.22
N PRO A 64 4.32 20.91 27.87
CA PRO A 64 4.61 20.53 26.49
C PRO A 64 3.35 20.41 25.63
N THR A 65 3.59 20.46 24.32
CA THR A 65 2.58 20.16 23.30
C THR A 65 2.56 18.66 23.02
N ILE A 66 1.36 18.06 23.01
CA ILE A 66 1.17 16.68 22.53
C ILE A 66 0.75 16.76 21.07
N LEU A 67 1.53 16.15 20.18
CA LEU A 67 1.25 16.15 18.74
C LEU A 67 1.00 14.72 18.27
N ILE A 68 -0.21 14.49 17.76
CA ILE A 68 -0.60 13.20 17.18
C ILE A 68 -0.41 13.25 15.68
N SER A 69 0.39 12.30 15.16
CA SER A 69 0.77 12.25 13.74
C SER A 69 0.71 10.81 13.22
N PRO A 70 0.12 10.57 12.03
CA PRO A 70 -0.17 9.22 11.56
C PRO A 70 1.04 8.45 11.04
N LEU A 71 2.15 9.11 10.69
CA LEU A 71 3.28 8.49 10.00
C LEU A 71 4.63 8.80 10.65
N LEU A 72 5.46 7.77 10.79
CA LEU A 72 6.82 7.88 11.35
C LEU A 72 7.77 8.72 10.48
N SER A 73 7.58 8.71 9.15
CA SER A 73 8.33 9.58 8.24
C SER A 73 8.03 11.06 8.49
N LEU A 74 6.78 11.39 8.81
CA LEU A 74 6.37 12.75 9.14
C LEU A 74 6.97 13.22 10.47
N VAL A 75 7.08 12.33 11.45
CA VAL A 75 7.67 12.60 12.77
C VAL A 75 9.11 13.11 12.65
N ARG A 76 9.97 12.45 11.84
CA ARG A 76 11.36 12.87 11.65
C ARG A 76 11.48 14.28 11.07
N ASN A 77 10.72 14.56 10.00
CA ASN A 77 10.71 15.87 9.35
C ASN A 77 10.17 16.98 10.27
N GLN A 78 9.19 16.65 11.13
CA GLN A 78 8.67 17.58 12.12
C GLN A 78 9.70 17.89 13.21
N ILE A 79 10.44 16.89 13.71
CA ILE A 79 11.53 17.09 14.69
C ILE A 79 12.61 18.02 14.11
N GLU A 80 13.08 17.74 12.89
CA GLU A 80 14.08 18.58 12.22
C GLU A 80 13.56 20.01 12.02
N SER A 81 12.31 20.18 11.59
CA SER A 81 11.70 21.50 11.39
C SER A 81 11.53 22.27 12.71
N ALA A 82 11.10 21.60 13.77
CA ALA A 82 10.94 22.19 15.10
C ALA A 82 12.28 22.66 15.68
N SER A 83 13.37 21.91 15.44
CA SER A 83 14.71 22.26 15.92
C SER A 83 15.21 23.63 15.42
N LYS A 84 14.73 24.10 14.25
CA LYS A 84 15.05 25.43 13.70
C LYS A 84 14.53 26.58 14.57
N LEU A 85 13.50 26.34 15.38
CA LEU A 85 12.99 27.26 16.39
C LEU A 85 13.61 27.04 17.79
N GLY A 86 14.60 26.14 17.89
CA GLY A 86 15.11 25.66 19.17
C GLY A 86 14.01 25.03 20.03
N ILE A 87 13.06 24.34 19.39
CA ILE A 87 12.04 23.54 20.08
C ILE A 87 12.60 22.13 20.25
N VAL A 88 12.58 21.62 21.47
CA VAL A 88 12.99 20.24 21.76
C VAL A 88 11.80 19.32 21.50
N ALA A 89 11.83 18.63 20.36
CA ALA A 89 10.78 17.70 19.94
C ALA A 89 11.25 16.25 20.06
N GLU A 90 10.50 15.44 20.82
CA GLU A 90 10.78 14.02 21.05
C GLU A 90 9.64 13.17 20.51
N SER A 91 9.89 11.89 20.22
CA SER A 91 8.84 10.99 19.74
C SER A 91 8.77 9.67 20.50
N ILE A 92 7.57 9.12 20.61
CA ILE A 92 7.32 7.78 21.14
C ILE A 92 6.56 6.97 20.10
N ASN A 93 7.22 5.94 19.58
CA ASN A 93 6.66 5.04 18.59
C ASN A 93 7.24 3.62 18.71
N SER A 94 6.71 2.69 17.92
CA SER A 94 7.11 1.28 17.97
C SER A 94 8.51 1.01 17.43
N GLN A 95 9.17 1.98 16.78
CA GLN A 95 10.51 1.83 16.21
C GLN A 95 11.62 2.37 17.12
N ASN A 96 11.29 3.06 18.21
CA ASN A 96 12.29 3.71 19.07
C ASN A 96 12.15 3.33 20.56
N VAL A 97 11.73 2.10 20.84
CA VAL A 97 11.48 1.61 22.22
C VAL A 97 12.69 1.80 23.14
N GLU A 98 13.90 1.67 22.60
CA GLU A 98 15.16 1.86 23.35
C GLU A 98 15.37 3.30 23.82
N GLU A 99 14.80 4.29 23.12
CA GLU A 99 14.93 5.71 23.44
C GLU A 99 13.91 6.18 24.48
N TRP A 100 12.90 5.36 24.80
CA TRP A 100 11.75 5.79 25.58
C TRP A 100 12.12 6.27 26.98
N GLU A 101 13.07 5.62 27.66
CA GLU A 101 13.49 6.05 29.00
C GLU A 101 14.17 7.43 28.97
N SER A 102 14.92 7.74 27.90
CA SER A 102 15.48 9.07 27.70
C SER A 102 14.38 10.12 27.51
N VAL A 103 13.37 9.82 26.67
CA VAL A 103 12.22 10.71 26.45
C VAL A 103 11.45 10.94 27.75
N LYS A 104 11.22 9.90 28.55
CA LYS A 104 10.56 10.01 29.87
C LYS A 104 11.34 10.92 30.83
N SER A 105 12.68 10.84 30.84
CA SER A 105 13.50 11.74 31.67
C SER A 105 13.29 13.21 31.28
N LYS A 106 13.36 13.51 29.97
CA LYS A 106 13.13 14.87 29.45
C LYS A 106 11.73 15.41 29.76
N LEU A 107 10.71 14.55 29.76
CA LEU A 107 9.35 14.94 30.17
C LEU A 107 9.29 15.29 31.67
N ARG A 108 9.92 14.47 32.54
CA ARG A 108 9.98 14.73 33.99
C ARG A 108 10.74 16.02 34.32
N GLU A 109 11.81 16.28 33.57
CA GLU A 109 12.65 17.48 33.71
C GLU A 109 12.03 18.72 33.04
N ASP A 110 10.88 18.59 32.37
CA ASP A 110 10.20 19.66 31.63
C ASP A 110 11.10 20.32 30.56
N THR A 111 12.01 19.55 29.96
CA THR A 111 12.92 20.00 28.88
C THR A 111 12.41 19.67 27.48
N CYS A 112 11.40 18.81 27.39
CA CYS A 112 10.70 18.51 26.14
C CYS A 112 9.61 19.56 25.87
N ASP A 113 9.59 20.14 24.67
CA ASP A 113 8.58 21.13 24.26
C ASP A 113 7.44 20.49 23.45
N ILE A 114 7.74 19.48 22.64
CA ILE A 114 6.75 18.73 21.83
C ILE A 114 7.00 17.23 22.00
N LEU A 115 5.96 16.50 22.37
CA LEU A 115 5.94 15.05 22.34
C LEU A 115 5.08 14.56 21.17
N LEU A 116 5.73 13.94 20.19
CA LEU A 116 5.07 13.32 19.04
C LEU A 116 4.69 11.87 19.36
N ILE A 117 3.41 11.53 19.20
CA ILE A 117 2.88 10.21 19.52
C ILE A 117 2.11 9.65 18.31
N SER A 118 2.35 8.39 17.97
CA SER A 118 1.56 7.71 16.93
C SER A 118 0.18 7.28 17.48
N PRO A 119 -0.88 7.27 16.66
CA PRO A 119 -2.24 6.89 17.10
C PRO A 119 -2.31 5.53 17.78
N GLU A 120 -1.52 4.56 17.31
CA GLU A 120 -1.49 3.20 17.85
C GLU A 120 -0.94 3.18 19.29
N GLN A 121 0.01 4.07 19.61
CA GLN A 121 0.57 4.19 20.95
C GLN A 121 -0.42 4.80 21.95
N LEU A 122 -1.33 5.66 21.49
CA LEU A 122 -2.43 6.18 22.31
C LEU A 122 -3.46 5.10 22.69
N GLY A 123 -3.46 3.99 21.97
CA GLY A 123 -4.35 2.86 22.24
C GLY A 123 -4.12 2.18 23.58
N ASN A 124 -2.92 2.29 24.15
CA ASN A 124 -2.60 1.74 25.46
C ASN A 124 -2.91 2.79 26.56
N ARG A 125 -4.07 2.65 27.22
CA ARG A 125 -4.51 3.58 28.28
C ARG A 125 -3.54 3.68 29.44
N GLU A 126 -2.90 2.57 29.83
CA GLU A 126 -1.89 2.57 30.89
C GLU A 126 -0.69 3.41 30.48
N ARG A 127 -0.21 3.23 29.24
CA ARG A 127 0.91 4.02 28.69
C ARG A 127 0.59 5.50 28.58
N LEU A 128 -0.59 5.87 28.10
CA LEU A 128 -0.98 7.28 28.04
C LEU A 128 -1.03 7.88 29.46
N THR A 129 -1.63 7.16 30.41
CA THR A 129 -1.72 7.62 31.81
C THR A 129 -0.33 7.78 32.42
N GLU A 130 0.57 6.83 32.17
CA GLU A 130 1.98 6.90 32.55
C GLU A 130 2.66 8.15 31.96
N LEU A 131 2.52 8.39 30.65
CA LEU A 131 3.11 9.56 29.99
C LEU A 131 2.57 10.88 30.52
N LEU A 132 1.25 10.97 30.72
CA LEU A 132 0.60 12.15 31.29
C LEU A 132 1.04 12.41 32.73
N SER A 133 1.37 11.36 33.49
CA SER A 133 1.87 11.51 34.87
C SER A 133 3.23 12.21 34.95
N TYR A 134 4.02 12.20 33.87
CA TYR A 134 5.30 12.91 33.80
C TYR A 134 5.15 14.40 33.46
N LEU A 135 3.95 14.86 33.08
CA LEU A 135 3.68 16.24 32.69
C LEU A 135 3.27 17.09 33.90
N SER A 136 4.25 17.50 34.72
CA SER A 136 4.02 18.28 35.95
C SER A 136 3.22 19.57 35.73
N LYS A 137 3.38 20.21 34.56
CA LYS A 137 2.66 21.44 34.16
C LYS A 137 1.42 21.18 33.30
N GLY A 138 1.01 19.91 33.16
CA GLY A 138 -0.06 19.50 32.26
C GLY A 138 0.29 19.66 30.78
N ILE A 139 -0.73 19.65 29.93
CA ILE A 139 -0.58 19.82 28.47
C ILE A 139 -0.75 21.30 28.11
N GLY A 140 0.23 21.87 27.41
CA GLY A 140 0.16 23.25 26.95
C GLY A 140 -0.71 23.44 25.70
N LEU A 141 -0.66 22.46 24.78
CA LEU A 141 -1.42 22.41 23.53
C LEU A 141 -1.59 20.96 23.09
N PHE A 142 -2.75 20.62 22.56
CA PHE A 142 -2.99 19.30 21.95
C PHE A 142 -3.20 19.46 20.44
N VAL A 143 -2.40 18.77 19.63
CA VAL A 143 -2.41 18.88 18.17
C VAL A 143 -2.80 17.53 17.57
N VAL A 144 -3.75 17.56 16.64
CA VAL A 144 -4.08 16.39 15.79
C VAL A 144 -3.76 16.75 14.34
N ASP A 145 -2.67 16.19 13.83
CA ASP A 145 -2.32 16.31 12.43
C ASP A 145 -3.07 15.26 11.58
N GLU A 146 -3.36 15.61 10.33
CA GLU A 146 -4.20 14.84 9.42
C GLU A 146 -5.56 14.43 10.03
N ALA A 147 -6.25 15.41 10.62
CA ALA A 147 -7.49 15.20 11.38
C ALA A 147 -8.62 14.51 10.60
N HIS A 148 -8.56 14.45 9.26
CA HIS A 148 -9.48 13.66 8.45
C HIS A 148 -9.47 12.17 8.82
N CYS A 149 -8.37 11.65 9.39
CA CYS A 149 -8.27 10.25 9.85
C CYS A 149 -9.22 9.93 11.01
N ILE A 150 -9.71 10.94 11.73
CA ILE A 150 -10.68 10.80 12.83
C ILE A 150 -12.04 10.35 12.29
N SER A 151 -12.46 10.91 11.16
CA SER A 151 -13.80 10.71 10.62
C SER A 151 -13.93 9.36 9.92
N ASP A 152 -15.06 8.69 10.14
CA ASP A 152 -15.41 7.47 9.40
C ASP A 152 -15.58 7.73 7.89
N TRP A 153 -15.84 9.00 7.54
CA TRP A 153 -15.97 9.50 6.18
C TRP A 153 -14.63 10.00 5.61
N GLY A 154 -13.55 9.93 6.39
CA GLY A 154 -12.21 10.25 5.93
C GLY A 154 -11.71 9.19 4.96
N HIS A 155 -11.04 9.62 3.89
CA HIS A 155 -10.48 8.73 2.86
C HIS A 155 -9.33 7.84 3.38
N ASP A 156 -8.66 8.24 4.47
CA ASP A 156 -7.70 7.42 5.23
C ASP A 156 -8.20 7.20 6.67
N PHE A 157 -9.43 6.68 6.85
CA PHE A 157 -9.95 6.36 8.18
C PHE A 157 -9.01 5.38 8.92
N ARG A 158 -8.64 5.76 10.14
CA ARG A 158 -7.82 4.93 11.02
C ARG A 158 -8.59 4.63 12.31
N PRO A 159 -8.94 3.37 12.57
CA PRO A 159 -9.67 3.00 13.77
C PRO A 159 -9.02 3.49 15.09
N ASP A 160 -7.69 3.55 15.13
CA ASP A 160 -6.91 4.04 16.27
C ASP A 160 -7.16 5.53 16.57
N TYR A 161 -7.52 6.35 15.57
CA TYR A 161 -7.86 7.77 15.75
C TYR A 161 -9.15 7.99 16.52
N ARG A 162 -10.12 7.06 16.49
CA ARG A 162 -11.35 7.19 17.31
C ARG A 162 -11.02 7.28 18.80
N ARG A 163 -9.91 6.70 19.23
CA ARG A 163 -9.47 6.75 20.64
C ARG A 163 -9.01 8.17 21.04
N ILE A 164 -8.52 8.96 20.09
CA ILE A 164 -8.11 10.37 20.30
C ILE A 164 -9.30 11.20 20.78
N ILE A 165 -10.50 10.94 20.24
CA ILE A 165 -11.73 11.64 20.63
C ILE A 165 -11.99 11.48 22.14
N ASN A 166 -11.83 10.26 22.66
CA ASN A 166 -12.01 9.99 24.08
C ASN A 166 -10.99 10.76 24.92
N ILE A 167 -9.73 10.84 24.45
CA ILE A 167 -8.69 11.63 25.12
C ILE A 167 -9.08 13.10 25.15
N ILE A 168 -9.47 13.67 24.01
CA ILE A 168 -9.85 15.08 23.89
C ILE A 168 -11.05 15.42 24.79
N LYS A 169 -12.03 14.52 24.93
CA LYS A 169 -13.17 14.68 25.85
C LYS A 169 -12.75 14.67 27.33
N THR A 170 -11.66 13.99 27.66
CA THR A 170 -11.10 13.95 29.02
C THR A 170 -10.09 15.06 29.32
N LEU A 171 -9.68 15.84 28.31
CA LEU A 171 -8.75 16.95 28.52
C LEU A 171 -9.42 18.06 29.35
N PRO A 172 -8.65 18.74 30.22
CA PRO A 172 -9.13 19.92 30.91
C PRO A 172 -9.65 20.99 29.92
N PRO A 173 -10.75 21.71 30.23
CA PRO A 173 -11.35 22.69 29.31
C PRO A 173 -10.43 23.82 28.85
N ASN A 174 -9.37 24.10 29.61
CA ASN A 174 -8.38 25.14 29.33
C ASN A 174 -7.23 24.69 28.41
N VAL A 175 -7.21 23.43 27.97
CA VAL A 175 -6.21 22.92 27.02
C VAL A 175 -6.66 23.24 25.59
N PRO A 176 -5.95 24.10 24.84
CA PRO A 176 -6.26 24.33 23.44
C PRO A 176 -6.07 23.08 22.60
N VAL A 177 -6.89 22.95 21.55
CA VAL A 177 -6.81 21.84 20.59
C VAL A 177 -6.70 22.40 19.17
N ILE A 178 -5.68 22.02 18.42
CA ILE A 178 -5.55 22.35 17.00
C ILE A 178 -5.57 21.08 16.17
N ALA A 179 -6.64 20.90 15.41
CA ALA A 179 -6.77 19.84 14.42
C ALA A 179 -6.45 20.42 13.03
N THR A 180 -5.59 19.78 12.25
CA THR A 180 -5.24 20.28 10.91
C THR A 180 -5.41 19.21 9.84
N THR A 181 -5.89 19.61 8.66
CA THR A 181 -6.04 18.69 7.52
C THR A 181 -5.98 19.46 6.19
N ALA A 182 -5.52 18.80 5.14
CA ALA A 182 -5.58 19.35 3.77
C ALA A 182 -6.86 18.98 3.02
N THR A 183 -7.54 17.93 3.48
CA THR A 183 -8.59 17.25 2.74
C THR A 183 -9.68 16.86 3.70
N ALA A 184 -10.63 17.77 3.87
CA ALA A 184 -11.87 17.51 4.57
C ALA A 184 -12.99 18.16 3.75
N ASN A 185 -13.88 17.33 3.23
CA ASN A 185 -15.16 17.79 2.69
C ASN A 185 -16.07 18.21 3.85
N GLN A 186 -17.23 18.78 3.54
CA GLN A 186 -18.13 19.34 4.56
C GLN A 186 -18.60 18.26 5.55
N ARG A 187 -18.85 17.04 5.08
CA ARG A 187 -19.24 15.90 5.93
C ARG A 187 -18.15 15.51 6.94
N VAL A 188 -16.89 15.47 6.51
CA VAL A 188 -15.74 15.20 7.40
C VAL A 188 -15.57 16.34 8.41
N VAL A 189 -15.75 17.59 8.00
CA VAL A 189 -15.72 18.75 8.91
C VAL A 189 -16.82 18.62 9.97
N GLU A 190 -18.06 18.35 9.56
CA GLU A 190 -19.20 18.19 10.46
C GLU A 190 -19.01 17.03 11.45
N ASP A 191 -18.51 15.89 10.98
CA ASP A 191 -18.23 14.74 11.83
C ASP A 191 -17.12 15.04 12.85
N ILE A 192 -16.02 15.66 12.42
CA ILE A 192 -14.95 16.08 13.34
C ILE A 192 -15.47 17.11 14.35
N SER A 193 -16.24 18.11 13.92
CA SER A 193 -16.86 19.10 14.79
C SER A 193 -17.78 18.44 15.82
N HIS A 194 -18.66 17.55 15.39
CA HIS A 194 -19.55 16.81 16.29
C HIS A 194 -18.78 15.98 17.32
N GLN A 195 -17.65 15.38 16.92
CA GLN A 195 -16.85 14.53 17.80
C GLN A 195 -15.96 15.33 18.78
N LEU A 196 -15.37 16.44 18.34
CA LEU A 196 -14.47 17.29 19.13
C LEU A 196 -15.22 18.30 20.02
N GLY A 197 -16.50 18.56 19.72
CA GLY A 197 -17.37 19.50 20.42
C GLY A 197 -17.32 20.90 19.81
N ASP A 198 -17.50 21.92 20.64
CA ASP A 198 -17.46 23.32 20.20
C ASP A 198 -16.05 23.69 19.70
N ILE A 199 -15.89 23.83 18.38
CA ILE A 199 -14.63 24.15 17.70
C ILE A 199 -14.83 25.25 16.65
N ASP A 200 -13.85 26.14 16.54
CA ASP A 200 -13.77 27.11 15.44
C ASP A 200 -13.27 26.43 14.16
N VAL A 201 -13.98 26.59 13.06
CA VAL A 201 -13.57 26.04 11.76
C VAL A 201 -12.97 27.15 10.90
N SER A 202 -11.69 27.02 10.54
CA SER A 202 -11.00 27.91 9.60
C SER A 202 -10.73 27.16 8.31
N ARG A 203 -11.30 27.66 7.20
CA ARG A 203 -11.19 27.05 5.88
C ARG A 203 -10.67 28.06 4.86
N GLY A 204 -9.67 27.67 4.09
CA GLY A 204 -9.13 28.46 2.99
C GLY A 204 -9.31 27.81 1.61
N PRO A 205 -8.95 28.52 0.53
CA PRO A 205 -9.04 28.00 -0.82
C PRO A 205 -8.12 26.78 -1.02
N LEU A 206 -8.60 25.79 -1.76
CA LEU A 206 -7.89 24.55 -2.08
C LEU A 206 -7.18 24.61 -3.45
N VAL A 207 -7.50 25.62 -4.27
CA VAL A 207 -6.92 25.79 -5.60
C VAL A 207 -5.42 26.13 -5.51
N ARG A 208 -4.58 25.22 -6.02
CA ARG A 208 -3.13 25.42 -6.12
C ARG A 208 -2.75 26.10 -7.44
N GLU A 209 -2.26 27.33 -7.34
CA GLU A 209 -1.89 28.14 -8.51
C GLU A 209 -0.69 27.63 -9.31
N SER A 210 0.21 26.86 -8.69
CA SER A 210 1.41 26.33 -9.34
C SER A 210 1.14 25.07 -10.17
N LEU A 211 0.00 24.40 -9.97
CA LEU A 211 -0.25 23.10 -10.61
C LEU A 211 -0.84 23.26 -12.01
N ARG A 212 -0.35 22.45 -12.94
CA ARG A 212 -0.81 22.29 -14.33
C ARG A 212 -1.30 20.86 -14.52
N LEU A 213 -2.62 20.68 -14.60
CA LEU A 213 -3.27 19.37 -14.63
C LEU A 213 -3.59 18.94 -16.07
N GLN A 214 -3.35 17.67 -16.39
CA GLN A 214 -3.73 17.03 -17.64
C GLN A 214 -4.06 15.54 -17.42
N THR A 215 -5.13 15.05 -18.03
CA THR A 215 -5.42 13.61 -18.10
C THR A 215 -5.07 13.06 -19.48
N ILE A 216 -4.53 11.85 -19.56
CA ILE A 216 -4.14 11.17 -20.80
C ILE A 216 -4.66 9.73 -20.73
N ARG A 217 -5.44 9.33 -21.74
CA ARG A 217 -5.94 7.95 -21.87
C ARG A 217 -5.02 7.17 -22.80
N LEU A 218 -4.48 6.07 -22.31
CA LEU A 218 -3.63 5.13 -23.05
C LEU A 218 -4.22 3.72 -22.90
N ASN A 219 -4.11 2.91 -23.94
CA ASN A 219 -4.84 1.64 -24.03
C ASN A 219 -4.29 0.58 -23.08
N ASP A 220 -2.96 0.51 -22.96
CA ASP A 220 -2.28 -0.55 -22.22
C ASP A 220 -1.01 -0.08 -21.49
N GLN A 221 -0.45 -0.99 -20.70
CA GLN A 221 0.78 -0.75 -19.94
C GLN A 221 1.99 -0.42 -20.84
N ALA A 222 2.10 -1.03 -22.01
CA ALA A 222 3.22 -0.80 -22.90
C ALA A 222 3.21 0.64 -23.45
N GLU A 223 2.04 1.15 -23.83
CA GLU A 223 1.85 2.55 -24.22
C GLU A 223 2.20 3.49 -23.07
N ARG A 224 1.71 3.25 -21.84
CA ARG A 224 2.04 4.08 -20.67
C ARG A 224 3.54 4.08 -20.36
N MET A 225 4.18 2.92 -20.43
CA MET A 225 5.63 2.78 -20.21
C MET A 225 6.43 3.52 -21.28
N ALA A 226 6.03 3.41 -22.55
CA ALA A 226 6.64 4.15 -23.65
C ALA A 226 6.46 5.67 -23.47
N TRP A 227 5.26 6.10 -23.06
CA TRP A 227 4.97 7.50 -22.77
C TRP A 227 5.85 8.05 -21.64
N LEU A 228 6.00 7.30 -20.55
CA LEU A 228 6.87 7.70 -19.43
C LEU A 228 8.32 7.85 -19.87
N ALA A 229 8.86 6.88 -20.62
CA ALA A 229 10.25 6.92 -21.10
C ALA A 229 10.52 8.12 -22.03
N ASP A 230 9.53 8.52 -22.83
CA ASP A 230 9.64 9.67 -23.73
C ASP A 230 9.46 11.02 -23.02
N ASN A 231 8.57 11.11 -22.02
CA ASN A 231 8.14 12.39 -21.44
C ASN A 231 8.79 12.75 -20.11
N VAL A 232 9.14 11.78 -19.25
CA VAL A 232 9.82 12.05 -17.97
C VAL A 232 11.13 12.84 -18.15
N PRO A 233 11.99 12.57 -19.16
CA PRO A 233 13.19 13.36 -19.41
C PRO A 233 12.91 14.83 -19.76
N LYS A 234 11.77 15.10 -20.42
CA LYS A 234 11.36 16.44 -20.88
C LYS A 234 10.81 17.32 -19.75
N MET A 235 10.37 16.72 -18.65
CA MET A 235 9.86 17.46 -17.48
C MET A 235 11.02 18.08 -16.69
N SER A 236 10.90 19.34 -16.27
CA SER A 236 11.92 20.01 -15.46
C SER A 236 11.96 19.48 -14.02
N GLY A 237 13.15 19.43 -13.43
CA GLY A 237 13.36 19.03 -12.04
C GLY A 237 13.15 17.53 -11.79
N VAL A 238 12.80 17.20 -10.55
CA VAL A 238 12.53 15.82 -10.11
C VAL A 238 11.04 15.61 -9.88
N GLY A 239 10.59 14.36 -9.90
CA GLY A 239 9.17 14.07 -9.72
C GLY A 239 8.85 12.71 -9.13
N ILE A 240 7.55 12.44 -9.01
CA ILE A 240 7.02 11.19 -8.46
C ILE A 240 6.13 10.54 -9.51
N THR A 241 6.27 9.24 -9.73
CA THR A 241 5.33 8.44 -10.53
C THR A 241 4.59 7.49 -9.59
N TYR A 242 3.28 7.69 -9.39
CA TYR A 242 2.46 6.84 -8.56
C TYR A 242 1.92 5.62 -9.30
N CYS A 243 2.12 4.44 -8.73
CA CYS A 243 1.48 3.19 -9.16
C CYS A 243 0.59 2.64 -8.03
N LEU A 244 -0.42 1.84 -8.39
CA LEU A 244 -1.34 1.22 -7.44
C LEU A 244 -0.73 0.00 -6.74
N THR A 245 0.17 -0.72 -7.41
CA THR A 245 0.76 -1.96 -6.88
C THR A 245 2.28 -1.88 -6.73
N VAL A 246 2.83 -2.66 -5.79
CA VAL A 246 4.29 -2.81 -5.62
C VAL A 246 4.93 -3.43 -6.87
N SER A 247 4.22 -4.34 -7.52
CA SER A 247 4.68 -4.98 -8.77
C SER A 247 4.88 -3.93 -9.86
N ASP A 248 3.89 -3.06 -10.06
CA ASP A 248 3.97 -1.99 -11.05
C ASP A 248 5.09 -0.98 -10.73
N CYS A 249 5.30 -0.63 -9.46
CA CYS A 249 6.43 0.22 -9.07
C CYS A 249 7.78 -0.36 -9.50
N ASN A 250 7.98 -1.66 -9.26
CA ASN A 250 9.21 -2.35 -9.62
C ASN A 250 9.38 -2.41 -11.14
N LYS A 251 8.32 -2.79 -11.87
CA LYS A 251 8.32 -2.87 -13.33
C LYS A 251 8.61 -1.53 -13.99
N VAL A 252 7.87 -0.49 -13.60
CA VAL A 252 8.00 0.86 -14.18
C VAL A 252 9.38 1.45 -13.85
N SER A 253 9.89 1.28 -12.63
CA SER A 253 11.23 1.79 -12.29
C SER A 253 12.34 1.06 -13.06
N LYS A 254 12.27 -0.26 -13.21
CA LYS A 254 13.22 -1.05 -14.02
C LYS A 254 13.19 -0.60 -15.48
N TRP A 255 12.00 -0.47 -16.07
CA TRP A 255 11.85 0.01 -17.43
C TRP A 255 12.45 1.40 -17.65
N LEU A 256 12.21 2.34 -16.73
CA LEU A 256 12.79 3.68 -16.82
C LEU A 256 14.32 3.64 -16.73
N GLN A 257 14.90 2.80 -15.87
CA GLN A 257 16.35 2.60 -15.77
C GLN A 257 16.94 2.04 -17.07
N GLU A 258 16.31 1.06 -17.70
CA GLU A 258 16.72 0.50 -19.00
C GLU A 258 16.62 1.49 -20.18
N ASN A 259 15.96 2.63 -19.96
CA ASN A 259 15.89 3.75 -20.89
C ASN A 259 16.73 4.95 -20.42
N GLY A 260 17.66 4.74 -19.47
CA GLY A 260 18.63 5.75 -19.02
C GLY A 260 18.05 6.80 -18.06
N ILE A 261 16.88 6.56 -17.49
CA ILE A 261 16.23 7.47 -16.55
C ILE A 261 16.49 6.99 -15.13
N ASP A 262 17.07 7.85 -14.30
CA ASP A 262 17.37 7.50 -12.91
C ASP A 262 16.10 7.50 -12.04
N ALA A 263 15.37 6.39 -12.12
CA ALA A 263 14.13 6.14 -11.41
C ALA A 263 14.28 4.98 -10.42
N ARG A 264 13.77 5.09 -9.20
CA ARG A 264 13.82 4.00 -8.19
C ARG A 264 12.44 3.71 -7.60
N ALA A 265 12.16 2.43 -7.34
CA ALA A 265 10.94 2.02 -6.69
C ALA A 265 10.94 2.45 -5.22
N TYR A 266 9.82 3.03 -4.75
CA TYR A 266 9.60 3.38 -3.36
C TYR A 266 8.30 2.76 -2.85
N THR A 267 8.39 1.75 -1.99
CA THR A 267 7.20 1.03 -1.53
C THR A 267 7.21 0.77 -0.03
N GLY A 268 6.06 0.36 0.50
CA GLY A 268 5.91 -0.04 1.90
C GLY A 268 6.74 -1.26 2.29
N LYS A 269 7.27 -2.02 1.32
CA LYS A 269 8.13 -3.20 1.54
C LYS A 269 9.62 -2.87 1.66
N LEU A 270 10.03 -1.62 1.41
CA LEU A 270 11.43 -1.24 1.55
C LEU A 270 11.89 -1.29 3.02
N GLU A 271 13.11 -1.77 3.22
CA GLU A 271 13.78 -1.74 4.51
C GLU A 271 14.07 -0.30 4.94
N THR A 272 14.20 -0.09 6.25
CA THR A 272 14.31 1.27 6.84
C THR A 272 15.53 2.05 6.33
N GLU A 273 16.68 1.38 6.15
CA GLU A 273 17.91 2.02 5.68
C GLU A 273 17.87 2.34 4.18
N GLU A 274 17.29 1.45 3.37
CA GLU A 274 17.09 1.70 1.94
C GLU A 274 16.13 2.88 1.73
N ARG A 275 15.05 2.95 2.51
CA ARG A 275 14.12 4.08 2.53
C ARG A 275 14.84 5.40 2.78
N LYS A 276 15.65 5.49 3.84
CA LYS A 276 16.44 6.70 4.18
C LYS A 276 17.38 7.09 3.03
N THR A 277 18.01 6.10 2.41
CA THR A 277 18.94 6.33 1.30
C THR A 277 18.22 6.96 0.10
N LEU A 278 17.09 6.38 -0.32
CA LEU A 278 16.29 6.90 -1.44
C LEU A 278 15.70 8.28 -1.14
N GLU A 279 15.20 8.50 0.08
CA GLU A 279 14.73 9.82 0.53
C GLU A 279 15.86 10.85 0.44
N SER A 280 17.06 10.54 0.91
CA SER A 280 18.22 11.42 0.82
C SER A 280 18.60 11.73 -0.64
N LEU A 281 18.67 10.72 -1.50
CA LEU A 281 18.97 10.90 -2.92
C LEU A 281 17.92 11.78 -3.61
N PHE A 282 16.64 11.57 -3.31
CA PHE A 282 15.56 12.38 -3.87
C PHE A 282 15.56 13.81 -3.32
N MET A 283 15.80 14.01 -2.01
CA MET A 283 15.96 15.35 -1.41
C MET A 283 17.06 16.14 -2.10
N ASN A 284 18.19 15.50 -2.38
CA ASN A 284 19.39 16.11 -2.95
C ASN A 284 19.38 16.17 -4.50
N ASN A 285 18.22 15.94 -5.14
CA ASN A 285 18.07 15.95 -6.60
C ASN A 285 19.04 15.01 -7.34
N LYS A 286 19.40 13.88 -6.71
CA LYS A 286 20.25 12.83 -7.29
C LYS A 286 19.48 11.78 -8.07
N LEU A 287 18.15 11.78 -7.98
CA LEU A 287 17.25 10.91 -8.76
C LEU A 287 16.36 11.78 -9.63
N LYS A 288 16.02 11.30 -10.83
CA LYS A 288 15.03 11.95 -11.69
C LYS A 288 13.61 11.75 -11.16
N CYS A 289 13.30 10.53 -10.74
CA CYS A 289 11.96 10.18 -10.32
C CYS A 289 11.94 9.07 -9.25
N LEU A 290 11.03 9.17 -8.28
CA LEU A 290 10.63 8.02 -7.45
C LEU A 290 9.35 7.41 -8.02
N VAL A 291 9.38 6.11 -8.29
CA VAL A 291 8.21 5.33 -8.70
C VAL A 291 7.62 4.70 -7.46
N ALA A 292 6.48 5.19 -6.99
CA ALA A 292 6.01 4.90 -5.65
C ALA A 292 4.57 4.41 -5.57
N THR A 293 4.29 3.60 -4.55
CA THR A 293 2.89 3.44 -4.11
C THR A 293 2.50 4.62 -3.21
N VAL A 294 1.26 4.63 -2.71
CA VAL A 294 0.81 5.59 -1.68
C VAL A 294 1.69 5.62 -0.42
N ALA A 295 2.58 4.64 -0.24
CA ALA A 295 3.60 4.63 0.80
C ALA A 295 4.55 5.84 0.73
N PHE A 296 4.83 6.39 -0.47
CA PHE A 296 5.50 7.69 -0.61
C PHE A 296 4.47 8.81 -0.49
N GLY A 297 3.84 8.85 0.67
CA GLY A 297 2.67 9.66 0.95
C GLY A 297 2.99 10.72 2.00
N MET A 298 2.20 10.73 3.06
CA MET A 298 2.12 11.88 3.97
C MET A 298 3.48 12.21 4.62
N GLY A 299 3.75 13.52 4.76
CA GLY A 299 4.90 14.04 5.49
C GLY A 299 6.23 14.20 4.77
N TYR A 300 6.34 13.86 3.48
CA TYR A 300 7.49 14.26 2.68
C TYR A 300 7.35 15.73 2.23
N ASP A 301 8.22 16.62 2.72
CA ASP A 301 8.21 18.06 2.43
C ASP A 301 9.40 18.48 1.59
N LYS A 302 9.38 18.10 0.30
CA LYS A 302 10.31 18.61 -0.70
C LYS A 302 9.65 19.74 -1.49
N ALA A 303 10.32 20.89 -1.53
CA ALA A 303 9.76 22.13 -2.06
C ALA A 303 9.71 22.20 -3.60
N ASP A 304 10.64 21.51 -4.25
CA ASP A 304 11.02 21.62 -5.67
C ASP A 304 10.63 20.37 -6.49
N ILE A 305 9.55 19.68 -6.11
CA ILE A 305 8.97 18.61 -6.94
C ILE A 305 8.31 19.24 -8.17
N GLY A 306 8.89 19.02 -9.35
CA GLY A 306 8.47 19.61 -10.62
C GLY A 306 7.31 18.88 -11.30
N PHE A 307 7.14 17.58 -11.03
CA PHE A 307 6.03 16.83 -11.59
C PHE A 307 5.57 15.68 -10.68
N VAL A 308 4.28 15.36 -10.80
CA VAL A 308 3.66 14.14 -10.27
C VAL A 308 2.93 13.50 -11.44
N ILE A 309 3.21 12.22 -11.69
CA ILE A 309 2.54 11.41 -12.70
C ILE A 309 1.80 10.28 -11.99
N HIS A 310 0.54 10.07 -12.30
CA HIS A 310 -0.18 8.87 -11.94
C HIS A 310 -0.08 7.89 -13.10
N TYR A 311 0.67 6.80 -12.93
CA TYR A 311 0.74 5.73 -13.92
C TYR A 311 -0.61 5.01 -14.07
N GLN A 312 -1.36 4.93 -12.97
CA GLN A 312 -2.69 4.34 -12.86
C GLN A 312 -3.59 5.29 -12.08
N ARG A 313 -4.88 5.33 -12.42
CA ARG A 313 -5.87 6.20 -11.78
C ARG A 313 -6.06 5.84 -10.28
N PRO A 314 -5.96 6.80 -9.35
CA PRO A 314 -6.32 6.61 -7.94
C PRO A 314 -7.78 6.17 -7.76
N GLY A 315 -8.10 5.63 -6.58
CA GLY A 315 -9.47 5.18 -6.28
C GLY A 315 -10.46 6.30 -5.99
N ASN A 316 -9.98 7.50 -5.63
CA ASN A 316 -10.83 8.65 -5.35
C ASN A 316 -10.12 10.00 -5.58
N VAL A 317 -10.93 11.05 -5.75
CA VAL A 317 -10.49 12.42 -6.03
C VAL A 317 -9.67 13.02 -4.88
N VAL A 318 -10.01 12.66 -3.64
CA VAL A 318 -9.34 13.18 -2.44
C VAL A 318 -7.88 12.72 -2.40
N SER A 319 -7.64 11.43 -2.63
CA SER A 319 -6.30 10.83 -2.71
C SER A 319 -5.50 11.45 -3.85
N TYR A 320 -6.13 11.63 -5.02
CA TYR A 320 -5.51 12.31 -6.15
C TYR A 320 -5.05 13.73 -5.78
N TYR A 321 -5.92 14.53 -5.16
CA TYR A 321 -5.61 15.90 -4.74
C TYR A 321 -4.45 15.96 -3.72
N GLN A 322 -4.43 15.06 -2.74
CA GLN A 322 -3.31 14.98 -1.78
C GLN A 322 -1.98 14.67 -2.48
N GLN A 323 -2.00 13.75 -3.44
CA GLN A 323 -0.81 13.29 -4.16
C GLN A 323 -0.25 14.35 -5.09
N ILE A 324 -1.09 15.02 -5.89
CA ILE A 324 -0.63 16.11 -6.78
C ILE A 324 -0.18 17.35 -5.99
N GLY A 325 -0.74 17.57 -4.79
CA GLY A 325 -0.38 18.68 -3.90
C GLY A 325 1.07 18.65 -3.40
N ARG A 326 1.80 17.56 -3.67
CA ARG A 326 3.24 17.43 -3.42
C ARG A 326 4.08 18.24 -4.39
N ALA A 327 3.61 18.37 -5.62
CA ALA A 327 4.30 19.14 -6.64
C ALA A 327 4.15 20.64 -6.39
N GLY A 328 5.13 21.42 -6.86
CA GLY A 328 5.05 22.87 -6.96
C GLY A 328 4.78 23.61 -5.65
N ARG A 329 5.41 23.20 -4.52
CA ARG A 329 5.30 23.94 -3.25
C ARG A 329 6.03 25.29 -3.29
N ARG A 330 7.17 25.36 -3.99
CA ARG A 330 7.96 26.59 -4.23
C ARG A 330 8.35 26.77 -5.69
N LEU A 331 7.55 26.22 -6.61
CA LEU A 331 7.74 26.41 -8.04
C LEU A 331 6.53 27.15 -8.62
N ASP A 332 6.77 27.98 -9.63
CA ASP A 332 5.70 28.69 -10.34
C ASP A 332 4.84 27.73 -11.17
N ASN A 333 5.46 26.67 -11.67
CA ASN A 333 4.83 25.65 -12.49
C ASN A 333 5.28 24.26 -12.06
N ALA A 334 4.31 23.37 -11.87
CA ALA A 334 4.55 21.95 -11.71
C ALA A 334 3.43 21.15 -12.37
N PHE A 335 3.79 20.01 -12.97
CA PHE A 335 2.85 19.20 -13.74
C PHE A 335 2.22 18.11 -12.89
N ALA A 336 0.91 17.93 -13.04
CA ALA A 336 0.14 16.82 -12.49
C ALA A 336 -0.50 16.07 -13.66
N ILE A 337 0.13 14.98 -14.08
CA ILE A 337 -0.31 14.19 -15.24
C ILE A 337 -0.95 12.90 -14.75
N LEU A 338 -2.18 12.64 -15.17
CA LEU A 338 -2.87 11.39 -14.84
C LEU A 338 -3.01 10.53 -16.09
N LEU A 339 -2.29 9.41 -16.12
CA LEU A 339 -2.49 8.35 -17.09
C LEU A 339 -3.66 7.48 -16.63
N ASN A 340 -4.46 7.01 -17.58
CA ASN A 340 -5.55 6.06 -17.32
C ASN A 340 -5.71 5.11 -18.51
N GLY A 341 -6.35 3.97 -18.24
CA GLY A 341 -6.60 2.89 -19.18
C GLY A 341 -7.34 1.75 -18.48
N VAL A 342 -7.55 0.64 -19.19
CA VAL A 342 -8.62 -0.32 -18.86
C VAL A 342 -8.35 -1.11 -17.58
N GLU A 343 -7.10 -1.43 -17.27
CA GLU A 343 -6.74 -2.24 -16.11
C GLU A 343 -6.94 -1.52 -14.77
N ASP A 344 -7.13 -0.21 -14.78
CA ASP A 344 -7.26 0.59 -13.57
C ASP A 344 -8.55 0.25 -12.81
N ASP A 345 -9.65 -0.03 -13.53
CA ASP A 345 -10.95 -0.39 -12.95
C ASP A 345 -10.87 -1.72 -12.18
N ASP A 346 -10.28 -2.75 -12.80
CA ASP A 346 -10.13 -4.08 -12.19
C ASP A 346 -9.33 -4.01 -10.88
N ILE A 347 -8.24 -3.23 -10.86
CA ILE A 347 -7.41 -3.05 -9.67
C ILE A 347 -8.19 -2.34 -8.55
N GLN A 348 -8.95 -1.29 -8.88
CA GLN A 348 -9.73 -0.55 -7.89
C GLN A 348 -10.89 -1.38 -7.33
N GLU A 349 -11.63 -2.09 -8.19
CA GLU A 349 -12.67 -3.01 -7.74
C GLU A 349 -12.12 -4.07 -6.80
N TYR A 350 -10.97 -4.65 -7.13
CA TYR A 350 -10.28 -5.60 -6.27
C TYR A 350 -9.95 -4.99 -4.90
N PHE A 351 -9.45 -3.75 -4.86
CA PHE A 351 -9.17 -3.06 -3.60
C PHE A 351 -10.44 -2.79 -2.80
N ILE A 352 -11.57 -2.46 -3.44
CA ILE A 352 -12.86 -2.27 -2.77
C ILE A 352 -13.35 -3.60 -2.17
N LYS A 353 -13.38 -4.68 -2.97
CA LYS A 353 -13.82 -6.02 -2.54
C LYS A 353 -12.95 -6.57 -1.40
N THR A 354 -11.65 -6.29 -1.40
CA THR A 354 -10.70 -6.79 -0.39
C THR A 354 -10.43 -5.84 0.78
N ALA A 355 -11.10 -4.67 0.81
CA ALA A 355 -10.91 -3.67 1.84
C ALA A 355 -11.34 -4.17 3.23
N PHE A 356 -12.56 -4.66 3.35
CA PHE A 356 -13.20 -5.04 4.61
C PHE A 356 -13.51 -6.52 4.66
N PRO A 357 -13.19 -7.23 5.77
CA PRO A 357 -13.68 -8.57 6.01
C PRO A 357 -15.19 -8.67 5.81
N THR A 358 -15.63 -9.79 5.26
CA THR A 358 -17.05 -10.13 5.18
C THR A 358 -17.59 -10.53 6.55
N GLU A 359 -18.90 -10.41 6.73
CA GLU A 359 -19.57 -10.89 7.93
C GLU A 359 -19.29 -12.38 8.18
N THR A 360 -19.35 -13.20 7.14
CA THR A 360 -19.07 -14.64 7.24
C THR A 360 -17.64 -14.87 7.73
N GLU A 361 -16.65 -14.16 7.19
CA GLU A 361 -15.26 -14.25 7.65
C GLU A 361 -15.11 -13.85 9.13
N MET A 362 -15.77 -12.79 9.57
CA MET A 362 -15.72 -12.37 10.98
C MET A 362 -16.45 -13.36 11.90
N SER A 363 -17.59 -13.89 11.46
CA SER A 363 -18.39 -14.87 12.19
C SER A 363 -17.64 -16.18 12.38
N ASP A 364 -16.99 -16.67 11.33
CA ASP A 364 -16.16 -17.86 11.40
C ASP A 364 -15.01 -17.67 12.40
N VAL A 365 -14.38 -16.49 12.42
CA VAL A 365 -13.30 -16.16 13.38
C VAL A 365 -13.82 -16.13 14.81
N VAL A 366 -14.95 -15.47 15.07
CA VAL A 366 -15.58 -15.42 16.39
C VAL A 366 -15.95 -16.83 16.85
N SER A 367 -16.61 -17.62 15.98
CA SER A 367 -17.02 -18.99 16.29
C SER A 367 -15.83 -19.91 16.57
N ALA A 368 -14.74 -19.78 15.82
CA ALA A 368 -13.53 -20.57 16.05
C ALA A 368 -12.89 -20.25 17.41
N ILE A 369 -12.82 -18.96 17.79
CA ILE A 369 -12.27 -18.54 19.08
C ILE A 369 -13.19 -18.98 20.23
N GLU A 370 -14.50 -18.82 20.09
CA GLU A 370 -15.50 -19.19 21.10
C GLU A 370 -15.48 -20.69 21.42
N LYS A 371 -15.26 -21.54 20.41
CA LYS A 371 -15.12 -23.00 20.60
C LYS A 371 -13.84 -23.41 21.35
N SER A 372 -12.87 -22.52 21.52
CA SER A 372 -11.61 -22.84 22.22
C SER A 372 -11.62 -22.36 23.67
N THR A 373 -11.43 -23.29 24.61
CA THR A 373 -11.31 -22.97 26.04
C THR A 373 -9.94 -22.41 26.43
N SER A 374 -8.90 -22.64 25.61
CA SER A 374 -7.51 -22.20 25.89
C SER A 374 -7.06 -21.01 25.02
N GLY A 375 -8.00 -20.39 24.32
CA GLY A 375 -7.74 -19.39 23.29
C GLY A 375 -7.04 -19.98 22.07
N LEU A 376 -6.89 -19.18 21.01
CA LEU A 376 -6.24 -19.61 19.77
C LEU A 376 -5.15 -18.64 19.34
N LYS A 377 -4.04 -19.17 18.84
CA LYS A 377 -3.05 -18.38 18.08
C LYS A 377 -3.52 -18.21 16.64
N GLN A 378 -3.05 -17.15 15.98
CA GLN A 378 -3.38 -16.83 14.58
C GLN A 378 -3.18 -18.03 13.62
N ASN A 379 -2.05 -18.75 13.74
CA ASN A 379 -1.79 -19.94 12.91
C ASN A 379 -2.75 -21.11 13.17
N GLN A 380 -3.33 -21.20 14.38
CA GLN A 380 -4.33 -22.22 14.69
C GLN A 380 -5.68 -21.83 14.06
N ILE A 381 -6.03 -20.54 14.06
CA ILE A 381 -7.25 -20.05 13.41
C ILE A 381 -7.20 -20.32 11.89
N LEU A 382 -6.05 -20.08 11.23
CA LEU A 382 -5.86 -20.36 9.79
C LEU A 382 -6.00 -21.85 9.42
N ARG A 383 -5.87 -22.77 10.38
CA ARG A 383 -6.10 -24.20 10.15
C ARG A 383 -7.57 -24.59 10.27
N LEU A 384 -8.36 -23.79 10.98
CA LEU A 384 -9.78 -24.04 11.20
C LEU A 384 -10.67 -23.35 10.16
N ILE A 385 -10.17 -22.26 9.55
CA ILE A 385 -10.93 -21.41 8.64
C ILE A 385 -10.13 -21.19 7.36
N ASN A 386 -10.80 -21.32 6.20
CA ASN A 386 -10.24 -21.02 4.89
C ASN A 386 -10.22 -19.51 4.61
N ILE A 387 -9.37 -18.77 5.31
CA ILE A 387 -9.21 -17.31 5.18
C ILE A 387 -7.75 -16.93 4.93
N ARG A 388 -7.49 -15.87 4.16
CA ARG A 388 -6.13 -15.34 3.93
C ARG A 388 -5.56 -14.76 5.23
N LEU A 389 -4.22 -14.83 5.39
CA LEU A 389 -3.51 -14.28 6.56
C LEU A 389 -3.86 -12.80 6.81
N ASN A 390 -3.64 -11.94 5.83
CA ASN A 390 -3.90 -10.50 5.94
C ASN A 390 -5.39 -10.20 6.21
N ARG A 391 -6.27 -11.08 5.75
CA ARG A 391 -7.71 -10.94 5.92
C ARG A 391 -8.14 -11.31 7.34
N LEU A 392 -7.58 -12.40 7.89
CA LEU A 392 -7.69 -12.75 9.30
C LEU A 392 -7.15 -11.64 10.21
N GLU A 393 -5.99 -11.05 9.88
CA GLU A 393 -5.43 -9.93 10.65
C GLU A 393 -6.37 -8.74 10.70
N LYS A 394 -7.03 -8.42 9.57
CA LYS A 394 -8.09 -7.41 9.54
C LYS A 394 -9.27 -7.80 10.42
N CYS A 395 -9.80 -9.03 10.30
CA CYS A 395 -10.91 -9.50 11.16
C CYS A 395 -10.57 -9.31 12.64
N ILE A 396 -9.39 -9.79 13.05
CA ILE A 396 -8.91 -9.69 14.42
C ILE A 396 -8.83 -8.23 14.86
N LYS A 397 -8.23 -7.35 14.04
CA LYS A 397 -8.12 -5.92 14.37
C LYS A 397 -9.49 -5.27 14.57
N PHE A 398 -10.47 -5.52 13.70
CA PHE A 398 -11.83 -4.99 13.85
C PHE A 398 -12.50 -5.51 15.13
N LEU A 399 -12.45 -6.83 15.35
CA LEU A 399 -13.05 -7.47 16.52
C LEU A 399 -12.38 -7.04 17.85
N GLU A 400 -11.08 -6.79 17.87
CA GLU A 400 -10.37 -6.25 19.04
C GLU A 400 -10.80 -4.82 19.36
N ILE A 401 -11.00 -3.98 18.33
CA ILE A 401 -11.40 -2.58 18.50
C ILE A 401 -12.82 -2.46 19.05
N GLU A 402 -13.70 -3.36 18.63
CA GLU A 402 -15.06 -3.50 19.15
C GLU A 402 -15.10 -4.24 20.51
N ASN A 403 -13.95 -4.65 21.04
CA ASN A 403 -13.81 -5.42 22.27
C ASN A 403 -14.62 -6.74 22.25
N ILE A 404 -14.76 -7.38 21.09
CA ILE A 404 -15.40 -8.70 20.91
C ILE A 404 -14.41 -9.81 21.25
N ILE A 405 -13.14 -9.60 20.92
CA ILE A 405 -12.06 -10.50 21.29
C ILE A 405 -10.99 -9.73 22.07
N SER A 406 -10.20 -10.44 22.85
CA SER A 406 -9.03 -9.91 23.55
C SER A 406 -7.80 -10.77 23.27
N LYS A 407 -6.63 -10.16 23.36
CA LYS A 407 -5.34 -10.82 23.16
C LYS A 407 -4.56 -10.84 24.48
N ASP A 408 -4.05 -12.02 24.85
CA ASP A 408 -3.18 -12.17 26.02
C ASP A 408 -1.69 -11.89 25.72
N LYS A 409 -0.84 -12.07 26.73
CA LYS A 409 0.62 -11.89 26.61
C LYS A 409 1.28 -12.93 25.69
N ASP A 410 0.68 -14.11 25.53
CA ASP A 410 1.15 -15.21 24.68
C ASP A 410 0.63 -15.14 23.24
N SER A 411 -0.02 -14.03 22.88
CA SER A 411 -0.66 -13.79 21.58
C SER A 411 -1.76 -14.80 21.25
N ARG A 412 -2.48 -15.26 22.27
CA ARG A 412 -3.72 -16.04 22.13
C ARG A 412 -4.91 -15.10 22.17
N TYR A 413 -5.88 -15.38 21.31
CA TYR A 413 -7.14 -14.67 21.22
C TYR A 413 -8.22 -15.40 22.01
N PHE A 414 -8.96 -14.65 22.80
CA PHE A 414 -10.07 -15.11 23.64
C PHE A 414 -11.33 -14.33 23.35
N ARG A 415 -12.48 -14.95 23.61
CA ARG A 415 -13.78 -14.29 23.52
C ARG A 415 -14.04 -13.44 24.77
N THR A 416 -14.50 -12.21 24.57
CA THR A 416 -14.99 -11.35 25.68
C THR A 416 -16.45 -11.64 25.99
N VAL A 417 -16.98 -11.03 27.07
CA VAL A 417 -18.40 -11.13 27.44
C VAL A 417 -19.34 -10.32 26.55
N ASN A 418 -18.80 -9.43 25.69
CA ASN A 418 -19.62 -8.55 24.87
C ASN A 418 -20.31 -9.35 23.76
N LEU A 419 -21.62 -9.19 23.58
CA LEU A 419 -22.32 -9.80 22.45
C LEU A 419 -21.81 -9.22 21.13
N TRP A 420 -21.61 -10.08 20.13
CA TRP A 420 -21.27 -9.64 18.79
C TRP A 420 -22.51 -9.67 17.92
N THR A 421 -22.89 -8.51 17.40
CA THR A 421 -23.96 -8.34 16.43
C THR A 421 -23.36 -7.67 15.19
N PRO A 422 -23.27 -8.38 14.05
CA PRO A 422 -22.78 -7.80 12.81
C PRO A 422 -23.59 -6.57 12.40
N ASP A 423 -22.91 -5.43 12.16
CA ASP A 423 -23.52 -4.22 11.61
C ASP A 423 -23.47 -4.28 10.07
N ILE A 424 -24.44 -4.99 9.49
CA ILE A 424 -24.57 -5.20 8.04
C ILE A 424 -24.72 -3.87 7.30
N GLY A 425 -25.56 -2.97 7.83
CA GLY A 425 -25.86 -1.69 7.20
C GLY A 425 -24.64 -0.79 7.09
N LYS A 426 -23.75 -0.81 8.07
CA LYS A 426 -22.51 -0.02 8.04
C LYS A 426 -21.52 -0.51 6.99
N SER A 427 -21.29 -1.82 6.90
CA SER A 427 -20.32 -2.39 5.96
C SER A 427 -20.73 -2.18 4.50
N GLU A 428 -22.01 -2.41 4.18
CA GLU A 428 -22.57 -2.17 2.84
C GLU A 428 -22.52 -0.68 2.45
N THR A 429 -22.81 0.21 3.40
CA THR A 429 -22.74 1.66 3.18
C THR A 429 -21.33 2.12 2.82
N VAL A 430 -20.30 1.60 3.49
CA VAL A 430 -18.90 1.95 3.20
C VAL A 430 -18.47 1.44 1.83
N ILE A 431 -18.85 0.21 1.46
CA ILE A 431 -18.55 -0.34 0.13
C ILE A 431 -19.23 0.50 -0.96
N ARG A 432 -20.51 0.84 -0.77
CA ARG A 432 -21.26 1.70 -1.70
C ARG A 432 -20.56 3.06 -1.88
N HIS A 433 -20.16 3.70 -0.79
CA HIS A 433 -19.44 4.98 -0.85
C HIS A 433 -18.13 4.88 -1.65
N ARG A 434 -17.39 3.77 -1.54
CA ARG A 434 -16.17 3.58 -2.34
C ARG A 434 -16.44 3.41 -3.83
N TYR A 435 -17.54 2.76 -4.21
CA TYR A 435 -17.95 2.70 -5.61
C TYR A 435 -18.40 4.07 -6.12
N GLU A 436 -19.08 4.88 -5.29
CA GLU A 436 -19.42 6.26 -5.62
C GLU A 436 -18.14 7.09 -5.85
N GLU A 437 -17.16 7.02 -4.95
CA GLU A 437 -15.86 7.69 -5.10
C GLU A 437 -15.10 7.27 -6.37
N LEU A 438 -15.15 5.97 -6.71
CA LEU A 438 -14.53 5.45 -7.93
C LEU A 438 -15.23 6.00 -9.17
N ALA A 439 -16.56 6.07 -9.17
CA ALA A 439 -17.35 6.65 -10.26
C ALA A 439 -17.04 8.15 -10.45
N GLU A 440 -16.84 8.91 -9.37
CA GLU A 440 -16.40 10.30 -9.47
C GLU A 440 -15.02 10.44 -10.10
N MET A 441 -14.12 9.49 -9.81
CA MET A 441 -12.78 9.48 -10.40
C MET A 441 -12.80 9.05 -11.88
N GLN A 442 -13.74 8.18 -12.27
CA GLN A 442 -14.03 7.86 -13.68
C GLN A 442 -14.56 9.09 -14.41
N GLU A 443 -15.51 9.82 -13.82
CA GLU A 443 -16.00 11.10 -14.35
C GLU A 443 -14.85 12.10 -14.53
N PHE A 444 -13.97 12.22 -13.54
CA PHE A 444 -12.84 13.15 -13.56
C PHE A 444 -11.94 13.00 -14.78
N VAL A 445 -11.67 11.77 -15.22
CA VAL A 445 -10.75 11.54 -16.36
C VAL A 445 -11.37 11.84 -17.71
N GLU A 446 -12.70 11.87 -17.79
CA GLU A 446 -13.48 12.18 -19.00
C GLU A 446 -13.96 13.64 -19.06
N LEU A 447 -13.57 14.46 -18.08
CA LEU A 447 -14.01 15.85 -18.00
C LEU A 447 -13.68 16.64 -19.26
N LYS A 448 -14.63 17.49 -19.65
CA LYS A 448 -14.48 18.53 -20.68
C LYS A 448 -14.48 19.94 -20.08
N SER A 449 -14.42 20.03 -18.76
CA SER A 449 -14.42 21.27 -17.97
C SER A 449 -13.22 21.30 -17.03
N CYS A 450 -12.97 22.44 -16.38
CA CYS A 450 -11.77 22.64 -15.56
C CYS A 450 -11.57 21.56 -14.47
N TYR A 451 -10.45 20.81 -14.54
CA TYR A 451 -10.12 19.77 -13.56
C TYR A 451 -10.07 20.28 -12.11
N MET A 452 -9.39 21.40 -11.88
CA MET A 452 -9.21 21.93 -10.52
C MET A 452 -10.52 22.44 -9.92
N LYS A 453 -11.43 22.97 -10.77
CA LYS A 453 -12.78 23.35 -10.34
C LYS A 453 -13.57 22.14 -9.87
N PHE A 454 -13.52 21.03 -10.63
CA PHE A 454 -14.17 19.78 -10.24
C PHE A 454 -13.63 19.25 -8.90
N ILE A 455 -12.31 19.20 -8.73
CA ILE A 455 -11.68 18.77 -7.47
C ILE A 455 -12.13 19.66 -6.30
N ALA A 456 -12.10 20.99 -6.49
CA ALA A 456 -12.52 21.94 -5.48
C ALA A 456 -14.00 21.74 -5.09
N GLN A 457 -14.89 21.51 -6.06
CA GLN A 457 -16.30 21.22 -5.83
C GLN A 457 -16.51 19.92 -5.07
N LYS A 458 -15.81 18.83 -5.44
CA LYS A 458 -15.89 17.54 -4.72
C LYS A 458 -15.34 17.61 -3.30
N LEU A 459 -14.47 18.58 -3.01
CA LEU A 459 -13.99 18.85 -1.67
C LEU A 459 -14.89 19.83 -0.90
N ASP A 460 -16.00 20.32 -1.46
CA ASP A 460 -16.86 21.37 -0.90
C ASP A 460 -16.13 22.71 -0.65
N ASP A 461 -15.20 23.08 -1.54
CA ASP A 461 -14.51 24.37 -1.47
C ASP A 461 -15.45 25.52 -1.89
N PRO A 462 -15.81 26.45 -0.99
CA PRO A 462 -16.67 27.59 -1.36
C PRO A 462 -15.99 28.56 -2.34
N TYR A 463 -14.67 28.45 -2.54
CA TYR A 463 -13.88 29.25 -3.47
C TYR A 463 -13.69 28.58 -4.84
N ALA A 464 -14.40 27.48 -5.13
CA ALA A 464 -14.26 26.73 -6.36
C ALA A 464 -14.53 27.59 -7.62
N LYS A 465 -13.50 27.74 -8.45
CA LYS A 465 -13.54 28.49 -9.71
C LYS A 465 -12.65 27.84 -10.76
N GLU A 466 -12.80 28.26 -12.02
CA GLU A 466 -11.90 27.83 -13.08
C GLU A 466 -10.46 28.28 -12.79
N CYS A 467 -9.50 27.37 -12.94
CA CYS A 467 -8.12 27.67 -12.59
C CYS A 467 -7.35 28.45 -13.66
N GLY A 468 -7.86 28.48 -14.91
CA GLY A 468 -7.18 29.13 -16.05
C GLY A 468 -5.84 28.49 -16.45
N LYS A 469 -5.51 27.32 -15.88
CA LYS A 469 -4.15 26.76 -15.89
C LYS A 469 -4.08 25.28 -16.25
N CYS A 470 -5.19 24.55 -16.25
CA CYS A 470 -5.18 23.14 -16.68
C CYS A 470 -5.31 23.01 -18.19
N SER A 471 -5.00 21.84 -18.76
CA SER A 471 -5.01 21.64 -20.21
C SER A 471 -6.37 21.99 -20.84
N ILE A 472 -7.48 21.68 -20.15
CA ILE A 472 -8.83 22.05 -20.60
C ILE A 472 -9.06 23.57 -20.60
N CYS A 473 -8.63 24.27 -19.54
CA CYS A 473 -8.79 25.74 -19.48
C CYS A 473 -7.96 26.46 -20.54
N ILE A 474 -6.77 25.92 -20.85
CA ILE A 474 -5.87 26.49 -21.84
C ILE A 474 -6.30 26.09 -23.26
N GLY A 475 -6.97 24.95 -23.42
CA GLY A 475 -7.34 24.39 -24.71
C GLY A 475 -6.21 23.61 -25.40
N GLU A 476 -5.13 23.31 -24.68
CA GLU A 476 -3.94 22.61 -25.22
C GLU A 476 -3.39 21.62 -24.19
N ASN A 477 -2.89 20.48 -24.68
CA ASN A 477 -2.20 19.47 -23.89
C ASN A 477 -0.73 19.86 -23.65
N PHE A 478 -0.26 19.80 -22.40
CA PHE A 478 1.14 20.08 -22.08
C PHE A 478 2.10 19.01 -22.61
N PHE A 479 1.62 17.77 -22.66
CA PHE A 479 2.33 16.62 -23.20
C PHE A 479 1.45 15.91 -24.22
N THR A 480 2.05 15.45 -25.32
CA THR A 480 1.30 14.74 -26.38
C THR A 480 0.72 13.43 -25.85
N THR A 481 -0.42 13.04 -26.44
CA THR A 481 -1.03 11.71 -26.28
C THR A 481 -0.43 10.69 -27.26
N ASP A 482 0.36 11.14 -28.24
CA ASP A 482 1.00 10.27 -29.23
C ASP A 482 2.09 9.42 -28.58
N ILE A 483 2.15 8.16 -29.01
CA ILE A 483 3.11 7.17 -28.49
C ILE A 483 4.19 6.89 -29.53
N ASN A 484 5.44 6.96 -29.08
CA ASN A 484 6.57 6.56 -29.90
C ASN A 484 6.52 5.05 -30.15
N ALA A 485 6.19 4.66 -31.38
CA ALA A 485 6.02 3.26 -31.78
C ALA A 485 7.25 2.37 -31.49
N LYS A 486 8.48 2.92 -31.58
CA LYS A 486 9.70 2.16 -31.27
C LYS A 486 9.80 1.86 -29.78
N LEU A 487 9.47 2.83 -28.92
CA LEU A 487 9.45 2.64 -27.48
C LEU A 487 8.30 1.70 -27.06
N ALA A 488 7.13 1.81 -27.69
CA ALA A 488 6.02 0.89 -27.44
C ALA A 488 6.41 -0.56 -27.76
N LEU A 489 7.05 -0.81 -28.91
CA LEU A 489 7.55 -2.15 -29.25
C LEU A 489 8.61 -2.66 -28.28
N LYS A 490 9.52 -1.79 -27.81
CA LYS A 490 10.51 -2.14 -26.78
C LYS A 490 9.83 -2.45 -25.44
N ALA A 491 8.77 -1.71 -25.08
CA ALA A 491 8.00 -1.94 -23.85
C ALA A 491 7.23 -3.27 -23.91
N VAL A 492 6.62 -3.61 -25.06
CA VAL A 492 5.99 -4.93 -25.26
C VAL A 492 7.01 -6.05 -25.09
N LYS A 493 8.21 -5.92 -25.66
CA LYS A 493 9.29 -6.91 -25.48
C LYS A 493 9.73 -7.02 -24.03
N PHE A 494 9.91 -5.89 -23.34
CA PHE A 494 10.26 -5.85 -21.92
C PHE A 494 9.21 -6.59 -21.07
N LEU A 495 7.92 -6.32 -21.30
CA LEU A 495 6.83 -6.98 -20.58
C LEU A 495 6.75 -8.49 -20.89
N LYS A 496 7.09 -8.90 -22.12
CA LYS A 496 7.12 -10.32 -22.51
C LYS A 496 8.34 -11.09 -21.99
N GLY A 497 9.47 -10.42 -21.80
CA GLY A 497 10.73 -11.03 -21.34
C GLY A 497 10.86 -11.15 -19.82
N GLU A 498 9.90 -10.61 -19.05
CA GLU A 498 9.92 -10.67 -17.59
C GLU A 498 9.34 -12.00 -17.09
N HIS A 499 10.17 -13.05 -17.11
CA HIS A 499 9.83 -14.29 -16.44
C HIS A 499 9.82 -14.10 -14.92
N ILE A 500 8.98 -14.87 -14.23
CA ILE A 500 8.81 -14.77 -12.77
C ILE A 500 9.55 -15.92 -12.10
N GLU A 501 10.40 -15.60 -11.13
CA GLU A 501 11.07 -16.61 -10.31
C GLU A 501 10.07 -17.30 -9.35
N ILE A 502 10.02 -18.64 -9.41
CA ILE A 502 9.26 -19.46 -8.47
C ILE A 502 10.21 -19.88 -7.36
N GLU A 503 10.36 -19.07 -6.32
CA GLU A 503 11.25 -19.42 -5.20
C GLU A 503 10.79 -20.72 -4.51
N ARG A 504 11.75 -21.59 -4.20
CA ARG A 504 11.52 -22.84 -3.49
C ARG A 504 10.93 -22.61 -2.09
N ARG A 505 10.02 -23.48 -1.66
CA ARG A 505 9.55 -23.50 -0.27
C ARG A 505 10.56 -24.21 0.63
N LYS A 506 10.87 -23.60 1.77
CA LYS A 506 11.82 -24.12 2.78
C LYS A 506 11.13 -24.71 4.01
N GLN A 507 9.82 -24.49 4.16
CA GLN A 507 9.04 -24.85 5.35
C GLN A 507 7.65 -25.36 4.98
N TRP A 508 7.16 -26.32 5.77
CA TRP A 508 5.78 -26.80 5.73
C TRP A 508 4.86 -25.85 6.52
N PRO A 509 3.55 -25.77 6.20
CA PRO A 509 2.60 -25.10 7.07
C PRO A 509 2.56 -25.83 8.42
N ALA A 510 2.38 -25.08 9.50
CA ALA A 510 2.39 -25.64 10.85
C ALA A 510 1.33 -26.76 11.00
N GLY A 511 1.76 -27.93 11.46
CA GLY A 511 0.88 -29.06 11.75
C GLY A 511 0.53 -29.98 10.59
N ILE A 512 1.02 -29.74 9.36
CA ILE A 512 0.77 -30.64 8.21
C ILE A 512 1.65 -31.90 8.29
N MET A 513 2.93 -31.76 8.61
CA MET A 513 3.88 -32.87 8.77
C MET A 513 4.09 -33.26 10.25
N GLY A 514 3.10 -32.95 11.11
CA GLY A 514 3.22 -33.02 12.57
C GLY A 514 3.63 -31.67 13.20
N GLU A 515 3.57 -31.58 14.54
CA GLU A 515 3.79 -30.31 15.25
C GLU A 515 5.27 -29.87 15.27
N THR A 516 6.20 -30.82 15.17
CA THR A 516 7.64 -30.61 15.30
C THR A 516 8.37 -30.40 13.97
N GLN A 517 7.86 -30.96 12.86
CA GLN A 517 8.52 -30.89 11.55
C GLN A 517 8.08 -29.66 10.75
N LYS A 518 8.79 -28.55 10.97
CA LYS A 518 8.52 -27.27 10.27
C LYS A 518 9.34 -27.04 9.01
N LYS A 519 10.56 -27.58 8.93
CA LYS A 519 11.48 -27.36 7.78
C LYS A 519 11.40 -28.52 6.80
N ILE A 520 11.49 -28.20 5.50
CA ILE A 520 11.70 -29.18 4.43
C ILE A 520 13.20 -29.47 4.41
N SER A 521 13.62 -30.74 4.44
CA SER A 521 15.05 -31.07 4.42
C SER A 521 15.68 -30.62 3.09
N ALA A 522 16.99 -30.35 3.08
CA ALA A 522 17.67 -29.83 1.89
C ALA A 522 17.54 -30.77 0.68
N ASP A 523 17.59 -32.09 0.92
CA ASP A 523 17.46 -33.11 -0.13
C ASP A 523 16.04 -33.20 -0.71
N GLU A 524 15.03 -32.80 0.08
CA GLU A 524 13.61 -32.78 -0.29
C GLU A 524 13.16 -31.43 -0.89
N GLN A 525 13.99 -30.39 -0.80
CA GLN A 525 13.69 -29.08 -1.38
C GLN A 525 13.84 -29.12 -2.90
N LEU A 526 12.90 -28.47 -3.59
CA LEU A 526 12.99 -28.22 -5.01
C LEU A 526 14.05 -27.15 -5.29
N GLN A 527 14.47 -27.04 -6.55
CA GLN A 527 15.22 -25.89 -7.01
C GLN A 527 14.29 -24.69 -7.23
N ASP A 528 14.87 -23.51 -7.35
CA ASP A 528 14.09 -22.34 -7.76
C ASP A 528 13.62 -22.54 -9.20
N GLY A 529 12.37 -22.16 -9.46
CA GLY A 529 11.70 -22.38 -10.72
C GLY A 529 11.48 -21.10 -11.52
N ARG A 530 10.76 -21.22 -12.64
CA ARG A 530 10.38 -20.07 -13.49
C ARG A 530 8.92 -20.18 -13.92
N ALA A 531 8.23 -19.04 -13.99
CA ALA A 531 6.99 -18.92 -14.71
C ALA A 531 7.19 -18.01 -15.91
N LEU A 532 6.60 -18.35 -17.06
CA LEU A 532 6.83 -17.61 -18.32
C LEU A 532 6.42 -16.14 -18.20
N CYS A 533 5.28 -15.88 -17.57
CA CYS A 533 4.72 -14.54 -17.44
C CYS A 533 3.80 -14.42 -16.22
N ALA A 534 3.31 -13.21 -15.95
CA ALA A 534 2.23 -13.01 -15.00
C ALA A 534 0.88 -13.27 -15.69
N PHE A 535 -0.07 -13.87 -15.00
CA PHE A 535 -1.40 -14.12 -15.54
C PHE A 535 -2.13 -12.81 -15.84
N GLY A 536 -2.65 -12.62 -17.06
CA GLY A 536 -3.32 -11.38 -17.45
C GLY A 536 -2.40 -10.19 -17.72
N ASP A 537 -1.07 -10.37 -17.73
CA ASP A 537 -0.18 -9.31 -18.21
C ASP A 537 -0.38 -9.02 -19.71
N ALA A 538 0.03 -7.81 -20.12
CA ALA A 538 -0.04 -7.37 -21.52
C ALA A 538 0.89 -8.14 -22.47
N GLY A 539 1.72 -9.05 -21.94
CA GLY A 539 2.63 -9.90 -22.69
C GLY A 539 1.96 -11.21 -23.10
N TRP A 540 2.45 -12.30 -22.53
CA TRP A 540 1.90 -13.64 -22.79
C TRP A 540 0.61 -13.91 -22.01
N GLY A 541 0.40 -13.21 -20.88
CA GLY A 541 -0.69 -13.40 -19.95
C GLY A 541 -2.08 -13.23 -20.57
N LYS A 542 -2.22 -12.29 -21.52
CA LYS A 542 -3.48 -12.07 -22.26
C LYS A 542 -3.94 -13.31 -23.03
N PHE A 543 -3.03 -14.11 -23.56
CA PHE A 543 -3.36 -15.30 -24.34
C PHE A 543 -3.72 -16.50 -23.47
N ILE A 544 -3.15 -16.57 -22.26
CA ILE A 544 -3.32 -17.71 -21.35
C ILE A 544 -4.77 -17.84 -20.88
N HIS A 545 -5.48 -16.71 -20.69
CA HIS A 545 -6.90 -16.75 -20.35
C HIS A 545 -7.73 -17.45 -21.43
N ASP A 546 -7.61 -17.02 -22.68
CA ASP A 546 -8.37 -17.60 -23.80
C ASP A 546 -7.98 -19.06 -24.02
N ASP A 547 -6.69 -19.35 -24.03
CA ASP A 547 -6.17 -20.70 -24.23
C ASP A 547 -6.64 -21.66 -23.14
N LYS A 548 -6.65 -21.21 -21.89
CA LYS A 548 -7.09 -22.03 -20.77
C LYS A 548 -8.60 -22.16 -20.72
N TYR A 549 -9.35 -21.07 -20.74
CA TYR A 549 -10.77 -21.07 -20.39
C TYR A 549 -11.71 -21.20 -21.59
N VAL A 550 -11.28 -20.78 -22.78
CA VAL A 550 -12.09 -20.84 -24.00
C VAL A 550 -11.65 -22.03 -24.86
N ASN A 551 -10.37 -22.09 -25.22
CA ASN A 551 -9.85 -23.07 -26.18
C ASN A 551 -9.50 -24.42 -25.54
N SER A 552 -9.27 -24.44 -24.22
CA SER A 552 -8.74 -25.59 -23.48
C SER A 552 -7.47 -26.20 -24.10
N TYR A 553 -6.64 -25.35 -24.72
CA TYR A 553 -5.43 -25.70 -25.42
C TYR A 553 -4.47 -24.51 -25.44
N PHE A 554 -3.20 -24.72 -25.04
CA PHE A 554 -2.17 -23.68 -25.12
C PHE A 554 -1.57 -23.60 -26.51
N ARG A 555 -1.57 -22.41 -27.10
CA ARG A 555 -1.05 -22.17 -28.46
C ARG A 555 0.45 -22.46 -28.62
N GLU A 556 0.90 -22.60 -29.85
CA GLU A 556 2.30 -22.88 -30.19
C GLU A 556 3.25 -21.78 -29.71
N GLU A 557 2.83 -20.52 -29.77
CA GLU A 557 3.65 -19.38 -29.39
C GLU A 557 4.03 -19.40 -27.90
N LEU A 558 3.18 -19.95 -27.03
CA LEU A 558 3.51 -20.16 -25.62
C LEU A 558 4.55 -21.28 -25.45
N VAL A 559 4.50 -22.31 -26.29
CA VAL A 559 5.51 -23.37 -26.29
C VAL A 559 6.85 -22.81 -26.78
N ASP A 560 6.86 -22.05 -27.87
CA ASP A 560 8.08 -21.41 -28.39
C ASP A 560 8.72 -20.46 -27.38
N ALA A 561 7.91 -19.61 -26.75
CA ALA A 561 8.39 -18.71 -25.69
C ALA A 561 8.95 -19.49 -24.48
N SER A 562 8.35 -20.63 -24.14
CA SER A 562 8.88 -21.51 -23.09
C SER A 562 10.22 -22.13 -23.48
N VAL A 563 10.39 -22.55 -24.74
CA VAL A 563 11.66 -23.05 -25.26
C VAL A 563 12.74 -21.99 -25.16
N GLU A 564 12.48 -20.77 -25.62
CA GLU A 564 13.42 -19.64 -25.51
C GLU A 564 13.86 -19.41 -24.06
N LEU A 565 12.90 -19.39 -23.12
CA LEU A 565 13.18 -19.25 -21.70
C LEU A 565 14.06 -20.39 -21.15
N PHE A 566 13.80 -21.65 -21.51
CA PHE A 566 14.62 -22.78 -21.05
C PHE A 566 16.03 -22.75 -21.62
N LEU A 567 16.21 -22.35 -22.87
CA LEU A 567 17.52 -22.21 -23.49
C LEU A 567 18.34 -21.07 -22.87
N GLU A 568 17.68 -20.00 -22.41
CA GLU A 568 18.34 -18.93 -21.65
C GLU A 568 18.65 -19.37 -20.20
N TRP A 569 17.70 -20.05 -19.56
CA TRP A 569 17.78 -20.41 -18.14
C TRP A 569 18.74 -21.58 -17.86
N MET A 570 18.78 -22.58 -18.75
CA MET A 570 19.50 -23.84 -18.55
C MET A 570 20.21 -24.33 -19.83
N PRO A 571 21.06 -23.50 -20.47
CA PRO A 571 21.64 -23.82 -21.77
C PRO A 571 22.41 -25.16 -21.79
N ASP A 572 23.14 -25.46 -20.72
CA ASP A 572 24.09 -26.59 -20.68
C ASP A 572 23.50 -27.88 -20.07
N THR A 573 22.38 -27.80 -19.36
CA THR A 573 21.84 -28.93 -18.58
C THR A 573 20.50 -29.44 -19.08
N ILE A 574 19.82 -28.69 -19.96
CA ILE A 574 18.46 -29.01 -20.40
C ILE A 574 18.36 -30.39 -21.07
N THR A 575 19.36 -30.79 -21.85
CA THR A 575 19.37 -32.04 -22.63
C THR A 575 19.45 -33.32 -21.77
N GLU A 576 19.83 -33.19 -20.50
CA GLU A 576 19.93 -34.31 -19.56
C GLU A 576 18.67 -34.45 -18.66
N MET A 577 17.66 -33.59 -18.88
CA MET A 577 16.46 -33.55 -18.06
C MET A 577 15.30 -34.35 -18.66
N CYS A 578 14.31 -34.62 -17.82
CA CYS A 578 12.99 -35.11 -18.19
C CYS A 578 11.95 -34.05 -17.86
N ILE A 579 10.83 -34.02 -18.58
CA ILE A 579 9.63 -33.27 -18.19
C ILE A 579 8.66 -34.19 -17.46
N ALA A 580 8.06 -33.70 -16.38
CA ALA A 580 6.85 -34.26 -15.79
C ALA A 580 5.83 -33.12 -15.62
N TYR A 581 4.54 -33.43 -15.56
CA TYR A 581 3.50 -32.40 -15.44
C TYR A 581 2.45 -32.75 -14.40
N VAL A 582 1.78 -31.72 -13.89
CA VAL A 582 0.66 -31.84 -12.97
C VAL A 582 -0.62 -32.17 -13.76
N PRO A 583 -1.23 -33.36 -13.55
CA PRO A 583 -2.44 -33.76 -14.27
C PRO A 583 -3.70 -33.09 -13.71
N SER A 584 -4.75 -33.00 -14.55
CA SER A 584 -6.06 -32.47 -14.18
C SER A 584 -7.18 -33.38 -14.64
N LEU A 585 -8.07 -33.78 -13.74
CA LEU A 585 -9.29 -34.51 -14.10
C LEU A 585 -10.31 -33.64 -14.85
N ARG A 586 -10.20 -32.31 -14.74
CA ARG A 586 -11.14 -31.36 -15.38
C ARG A 586 -10.73 -31.00 -16.80
N LYS A 587 -9.42 -30.92 -17.05
CA LYS A 587 -8.83 -30.58 -18.35
C LYS A 587 -7.62 -31.49 -18.61
N PRO A 588 -7.85 -32.77 -18.95
CA PRO A 588 -6.78 -33.77 -19.02
C PRO A 588 -5.68 -33.43 -20.04
N GLU A 589 -6.06 -32.87 -21.19
CA GLU A 589 -5.13 -32.60 -22.28
C GLU A 589 -4.43 -31.25 -22.21
N LEU A 590 -4.89 -30.31 -21.37
CA LEU A 590 -4.41 -28.93 -21.37
C LEU A 590 -2.90 -28.84 -21.05
N VAL A 591 -2.49 -29.37 -19.88
CA VAL A 591 -1.08 -29.37 -19.46
C VAL A 591 -0.31 -30.50 -20.14
N ARG A 592 -0.96 -31.66 -20.33
CA ARG A 592 -0.35 -32.81 -21.00
C ARG A 592 0.14 -32.47 -22.40
N SER A 593 -0.74 -31.96 -23.26
CA SER A 593 -0.38 -31.62 -24.64
C SER A 593 0.73 -30.56 -24.70
N PHE A 594 0.68 -29.57 -23.81
CA PHE A 594 1.72 -28.56 -23.71
C PHE A 594 3.07 -29.15 -23.30
N ALA A 595 3.11 -30.00 -22.27
CA ALA A 595 4.32 -30.62 -21.76
C ALA A 595 4.98 -31.53 -22.82
N HIS A 596 4.19 -32.34 -23.53
CA HIS A 596 4.69 -33.21 -24.61
C HIS A 596 5.25 -32.40 -25.79
N ARG A 597 4.54 -31.37 -26.27
CA ARG A 597 5.05 -30.49 -27.36
C ARG A 597 6.31 -29.72 -26.97
N LEU A 598 6.39 -29.26 -25.72
CA LEU A 598 7.59 -28.61 -25.21
C LEU A 598 8.77 -29.59 -25.16
N ALA A 599 8.53 -30.82 -24.69
CA ALA A 599 9.53 -31.88 -24.65
C ALA A 599 10.04 -32.24 -26.06
N ASP A 600 9.15 -32.30 -27.05
CA ASP A 600 9.50 -32.55 -28.45
C ASP A 600 10.42 -31.45 -29.02
N LYS A 601 10.10 -30.17 -28.76
CA LYS A 601 10.94 -29.04 -29.21
C LYS A 601 12.30 -29.00 -28.51
N LEU A 602 12.35 -29.32 -27.21
CA LEU A 602 13.59 -29.41 -26.44
C LEU A 602 14.37 -30.72 -26.67
N ARG A 603 13.76 -31.70 -27.35
CA ARG A 603 14.29 -33.05 -27.61
C ARG A 603 14.63 -33.83 -26.33
N ILE A 604 13.76 -33.75 -25.33
CA ILE A 604 13.89 -34.45 -24.05
C ILE A 604 12.66 -35.33 -23.74
N PRO A 605 12.75 -36.35 -22.87
CA PRO A 605 11.61 -37.21 -22.54
C PRO A 605 10.54 -36.48 -21.71
N CYS A 606 9.25 -36.74 -21.98
CA CYS A 606 8.12 -36.36 -21.12
C CYS A 606 7.53 -37.60 -20.43
N LEU A 607 7.42 -37.56 -19.10
CA LEU A 607 7.03 -38.68 -18.23
C LEU A 607 5.62 -38.50 -17.66
N ASP A 608 4.70 -39.40 -18.00
CA ASP A 608 3.34 -39.47 -17.45
C ASP A 608 3.33 -40.18 -16.07
N ILE A 609 4.00 -39.60 -15.07
CA ILE A 609 4.31 -40.28 -13.77
C ILE A 609 3.57 -39.71 -12.54
N ILE A 610 2.82 -38.62 -12.69
CA ILE A 610 1.99 -38.05 -11.64
C ILE A 610 0.53 -38.37 -11.97
N GLU A 611 -0.23 -38.83 -10.98
CA GLU A 611 -1.65 -39.14 -11.11
C GLU A 611 -2.49 -38.26 -10.18
N LYS A 612 -3.63 -37.77 -10.69
CA LYS A 612 -4.66 -37.11 -9.87
C LYS A 612 -5.62 -38.17 -9.32
N THR A 613 -5.40 -38.59 -8.08
CA THR A 613 -6.10 -39.75 -7.47
C THR A 613 -7.57 -39.49 -7.14
N LYS A 614 -7.95 -38.24 -6.90
CA LYS A 614 -9.35 -37.86 -6.61
C LYS A 614 -9.66 -36.42 -7.00
N THR A 615 -10.94 -36.14 -7.18
CA THR A 615 -11.44 -34.77 -7.38
C THR A 615 -11.32 -33.99 -6.08
N THR A 616 -10.38 -33.04 -6.04
CA THR A 616 -10.18 -32.12 -4.93
C THR A 616 -10.78 -30.74 -5.23
N ARG A 617 -10.92 -29.88 -4.22
CA ARG A 617 -11.28 -28.48 -4.44
C ARG A 617 -10.17 -27.78 -5.25
N PRO A 618 -10.51 -26.83 -6.14
CA PRO A 618 -9.52 -26.02 -6.85
C PRO A 618 -8.61 -25.27 -5.89
N GLN A 619 -7.30 -25.23 -6.18
CA GLN A 619 -6.34 -24.51 -5.36
C GLN A 619 -6.60 -23.00 -5.29
N LYS A 620 -7.31 -22.44 -6.29
CA LYS A 620 -7.71 -21.03 -6.30
C LYS A 620 -8.81 -20.67 -5.30
N GLU A 621 -9.64 -21.64 -4.90
CA GLU A 621 -10.69 -21.45 -3.88
C GLU A 621 -10.12 -21.56 -2.44
N LEU A 622 -8.88 -22.02 -2.30
CA LEU A 622 -8.23 -22.17 -1.01
C LEU A 622 -7.37 -20.94 -0.72
N GLU A 623 -7.57 -20.36 0.45
CA GLU A 623 -7.11 -19.02 0.80
C GLU A 623 -5.92 -19.00 1.77
N ASN A 624 -5.50 -20.16 2.27
CA ASN A 624 -4.28 -20.25 3.07
C ASN A 624 -3.45 -21.50 2.80
N SER A 625 -2.19 -21.43 3.22
CA SER A 625 -1.19 -22.47 2.96
C SER A 625 -1.52 -23.81 3.60
N ALA A 626 -2.24 -23.86 4.73
CA ALA A 626 -2.58 -25.13 5.37
C ALA A 626 -3.57 -25.92 4.49
N TYR A 627 -4.66 -25.28 4.06
CA TYR A 627 -5.65 -25.89 3.17
C TYR A 627 -5.05 -26.24 1.81
N GLN A 628 -4.28 -25.33 1.21
CA GLN A 628 -3.66 -25.53 -0.10
C GLN A 628 -2.69 -26.71 -0.12
N CYS A 629 -1.85 -26.83 0.91
CA CYS A 629 -0.90 -27.92 1.07
C CYS A 629 -1.62 -29.26 1.28
N GLN A 630 -2.58 -29.32 2.21
CA GLN A 630 -3.35 -30.53 2.48
C GLN A 630 -4.10 -31.00 1.23
N ASN A 631 -4.75 -30.09 0.51
CA ASN A 631 -5.48 -30.39 -0.72
C ASN A 631 -4.57 -30.94 -1.83
N ALA A 632 -3.29 -30.54 -1.87
CA ALA A 632 -2.32 -31.11 -2.79
C ALA A 632 -1.92 -32.54 -2.37
N PHE A 633 -1.60 -32.77 -1.08
CA PHE A 633 -1.28 -34.11 -0.57
C PHE A 633 -2.42 -35.10 -0.79
N ASP A 634 -3.65 -34.65 -0.56
CA ASP A 634 -4.84 -35.46 -0.68
C ASP A 634 -5.16 -35.86 -2.12
N GLY A 635 -4.68 -35.10 -3.11
CA GLY A 635 -5.16 -35.17 -4.48
C GLY A 635 -4.19 -35.75 -5.51
N PHE A 636 -2.93 -36.01 -5.15
CA PHE A 636 -1.91 -36.46 -6.10
C PHE A 636 -1.15 -37.68 -5.57
N ALA A 637 -0.69 -38.52 -6.49
CA ALA A 637 0.24 -39.61 -6.23
C ALA A 637 1.26 -39.73 -7.37
N VAL A 638 2.36 -40.45 -7.11
CA VAL A 638 3.39 -40.75 -8.12
C VAL A 638 3.41 -42.26 -8.35
N THR A 639 3.29 -42.67 -9.62
CA THR A 639 3.10 -44.07 -10.03
C THR A 639 4.42 -44.80 -10.29
N SER A 640 5.55 -44.10 -10.41
CA SER A 640 6.88 -44.70 -10.61
C SER A 640 7.54 -45.11 -9.29
N ASP A 641 8.25 -46.25 -9.31
CA ASP A 641 8.99 -46.78 -8.16
C ASP A 641 10.51 -46.54 -8.22
N SER A 642 11.04 -46.02 -9.33
CA SER A 642 12.44 -45.64 -9.46
C SER A 642 12.62 -44.53 -10.49
N LEU A 643 12.93 -43.33 -10.02
CA LEU A 643 13.31 -42.17 -10.86
C LEU A 643 14.80 -41.88 -10.67
N SER A 644 15.50 -41.50 -11.74
CA SER A 644 16.94 -41.15 -11.68
C SER A 644 17.34 -39.93 -12.50
N CYS A 645 16.41 -39.28 -13.22
CA CYS A 645 16.69 -38.04 -13.95
C CYS A 645 16.34 -36.78 -13.15
N ASN A 646 16.92 -35.66 -13.58
CA ASN A 646 16.48 -34.33 -13.17
C ASN A 646 15.18 -33.98 -13.89
N ILE A 647 14.22 -33.37 -13.19
CA ILE A 647 12.85 -33.18 -13.68
C ILE A 647 12.51 -31.70 -13.78
N ILE A 648 11.99 -31.28 -14.93
CA ILE A 648 11.23 -30.05 -15.09
C ILE A 648 9.77 -30.38 -14.76
N LEU A 649 9.26 -29.84 -13.66
CA LEU A 649 7.91 -30.10 -13.20
C LEU A 649 6.97 -28.97 -13.66
N ILE A 650 6.10 -29.28 -14.62
CA ILE A 650 5.23 -28.31 -15.29
C ILE A 650 3.83 -28.28 -14.66
N ASP A 651 3.33 -27.08 -14.40
CA ASP A 651 1.91 -26.81 -14.13
C ASP A 651 1.40 -25.69 -15.06
N ASP A 652 0.09 -25.53 -15.23
CA ASP A 652 -0.44 -24.42 -16.03
C ASP A 652 -0.24 -23.07 -15.34
N MET A 653 -0.50 -23.02 -14.03
CA MET A 653 -0.46 -21.81 -13.24
C MET A 653 0.17 -22.06 -11.88
N VAL A 654 0.98 -21.11 -11.42
CA VAL A 654 1.55 -21.11 -10.07
C VAL A 654 1.05 -19.93 -9.26
N ASP A 655 0.62 -20.24 -8.04
CA ASP A 655 0.25 -19.23 -7.05
C ASP A 655 0.93 -19.49 -5.71
N SER A 656 0.34 -20.39 -4.92
CA SER A 656 0.86 -20.76 -3.61
C SER A 656 2.07 -21.67 -3.68
N LYS A 657 2.45 -22.13 -4.89
CA LYS A 657 3.55 -23.09 -5.13
C LYS A 657 3.31 -24.47 -4.49
N TRP A 658 2.20 -24.70 -3.77
CA TRP A 658 1.99 -25.94 -3.00
C TRP A 658 1.79 -27.16 -3.89
N THR A 659 1.09 -27.04 -5.01
CA THR A 659 0.94 -28.14 -5.98
C THR A 659 2.30 -28.63 -6.47
N LEU A 660 3.12 -27.72 -7.00
CA LEU A 660 4.49 -28.00 -7.46
C LEU A 660 5.37 -28.54 -6.32
N THR A 661 5.31 -27.93 -5.13
CA THR A 661 6.10 -28.35 -3.97
C THR A 661 5.76 -29.77 -3.53
N VAL A 662 4.47 -30.10 -3.42
CA VAL A 662 4.01 -31.42 -2.98
C VAL A 662 4.28 -32.49 -4.03
N CYS A 663 4.00 -32.21 -5.30
CA CYS A 663 4.30 -33.15 -6.39
C CYS A 663 5.81 -33.40 -6.50
N GLY A 664 6.65 -32.35 -6.44
CA GLY A 664 8.10 -32.50 -6.45
C GLY A 664 8.63 -33.25 -5.22
N TYR A 665 8.05 -33.02 -4.04
CA TYR A 665 8.38 -33.80 -2.84
C TYR A 665 8.07 -35.29 -3.03
N MET A 666 6.90 -35.63 -3.59
CA MET A 666 6.54 -37.02 -3.89
C MET A 666 7.47 -37.67 -4.93
N LEU A 667 7.87 -36.92 -5.96
CA LEU A 667 8.84 -37.38 -6.96
C LEU A 667 10.22 -37.65 -6.34
N LYS A 668 10.71 -36.75 -5.48
CA LYS A 668 11.97 -36.94 -4.72
C LYS A 668 11.91 -38.16 -3.81
N LYS A 669 10.77 -38.43 -3.17
CA LYS A 669 10.57 -39.66 -2.38
C LYS A 669 10.63 -40.95 -3.22
N LYS A 670 10.44 -40.86 -4.53
CA LYS A 670 10.59 -41.95 -5.50
C LYS A 670 11.95 -41.97 -6.21
N GLY A 671 12.91 -41.16 -5.75
CA GLY A 671 14.32 -41.18 -6.20
C GLY A 671 14.71 -40.10 -7.21
N ALA A 672 13.79 -39.21 -7.61
CA ALA A 672 14.11 -38.16 -8.58
C ALA A 672 15.26 -37.25 -8.10
N GLY A 673 16.08 -36.79 -9.04
CA GLY A 673 17.25 -35.93 -8.76
C GLY A 673 16.87 -34.50 -8.38
N LEU A 674 17.37 -33.53 -9.14
CA LEU A 674 16.98 -32.12 -9.02
C LEU A 674 15.61 -31.91 -9.70
N ILE A 675 14.75 -31.12 -9.08
CA ILE A 675 13.44 -30.78 -9.63
C ILE A 675 13.35 -29.27 -9.78
N TYR A 676 13.06 -28.83 -10.99
CA TYR A 676 12.92 -27.43 -11.39
C TYR A 676 11.45 -27.14 -11.70
N PRO A 677 10.75 -26.37 -10.85
CA PRO A 677 9.36 -26.01 -11.10
C PRO A 677 9.24 -25.08 -12.31
N TYR A 678 8.26 -25.35 -13.16
CA TYR A 678 7.88 -24.49 -14.27
C TYR A 678 6.37 -24.26 -14.29
N ALA A 679 5.96 -23.03 -14.60
CA ALA A 679 4.55 -22.73 -14.84
C ALA A 679 4.38 -21.82 -16.06
N ILE A 680 3.28 -21.96 -16.78
CA ILE A 680 3.01 -21.10 -17.94
C ILE A 680 2.65 -19.68 -17.45
N ALA A 681 1.90 -19.55 -16.36
CA ALA A 681 1.67 -18.25 -15.73
C ALA A 681 1.86 -18.30 -14.21
N SER A 682 2.28 -17.18 -13.64
CA SER A 682 2.08 -16.93 -12.21
C SER A 682 0.84 -16.07 -11.98
N THR A 683 -0.06 -16.54 -11.11
CA THR A 683 -1.17 -15.71 -10.60
C THR A 683 -0.83 -15.05 -9.26
N ALA A 684 0.41 -15.22 -8.77
CA ALA A 684 0.83 -14.69 -7.49
C ALA A 684 0.74 -13.15 -7.50
N GLY A 685 -0.16 -12.60 -6.67
CA GLY A 685 -0.38 -11.16 -6.56
C GLY A 685 -1.56 -10.59 -7.37
N MET A 686 -2.24 -11.39 -8.21
CA MET A 686 -3.39 -10.95 -9.03
C MET A 686 -4.71 -11.70 -8.73
N ARG A 687 -4.81 -12.40 -7.59
CA ARG A 687 -6.04 -13.12 -7.19
C ARG A 687 -7.20 -12.16 -6.87
N GLY A 688 -7.88 -11.70 -7.92
CA GLY A 688 -9.08 -10.87 -7.89
C GLY A 688 -9.53 -10.29 -9.23
N ALA A 689 -8.80 -10.55 -10.33
CA ALA A 689 -9.17 -10.23 -11.70
C ALA A 689 -9.75 -11.43 -12.48
N GLU A 690 -10.20 -12.48 -11.79
CA GLU A 690 -10.99 -13.59 -12.36
C GLU A 690 -12.44 -13.53 -11.89
#